data_AF-A0A9X4EFH3-F1
#
_entry.id   AF-A0A9X4EFH3-F1
#
_cell.length_a   1.000
_cell.length_b   1.000
_cell.length_c   1.000
_cell.angle_alpha   90.00
_cell.angle_beta   90.00
_cell.angle_gamma   90.00
#
_symmetry.space_group_name_H-M   'P 1'
#
loop_
_entity.id
_entity.type
_entity.pdbx_description
1 polymer ?
#
loop_
_entity_poly.entity_id
_entity_poly.type
_entity_poly.pdbx_seq_one_letter_code
_entity_poly.pdbx_strand_id
1 'polypeptide(L)'
;GNQFVNLRGDTDVATGNFGSLVSTSFGYQSYDPRPLDTLVPYGMTTVAGGSFAPGDGVVDVRTRGDLAMGVVLDPGRVGLEQMTDASSAANAGQGASWFTLWTGTTALDLFAAGGNLSPLSANQGSMSGGVAGTVILPPILRATAADGSLYLTAGQYGASLMLPSPDGELELLAGDTIIEQISLAFGPLSASMSSLATPFNPGWELLHISATSSDVLDSNYWGNPDSPADSISWKAYDYIYDPSYGHSGSGGNPFVFGPLSVTDNSAAAENGIISRVYARDGDIVNLVYGETFSHNVYVDGHYVSTDYYRAAKPVQVMAGGDIVGLSGLILQDDPADVSTVSAGGSIIYANVDVAGPGTLELTAGKNIYQGSTASVESIGALVSGDTRPGASVVMQAGVGAGAPGEGQVDWTDFAKLYLDPANLAGDGPLADQPGKVARTYNDELYQWLRDRFDYAGDRAGALAYFLALPAEQQRVFLRQVYYAELTAGGREYNDPSSSRYGSYLRGRNAIAALFPNQDAYQGDITMFSASSGSGANATINSGYVHTDFGGDIQFLAPGGGVTVGTEGLAPGADAGLITQGEGNIQIYSQDSLLLGLSRIMTTFGGDILAWSAEGDINAGRGSKTTVIYTPPKRTYDIYGNVALAPQVPSTGAGIATLNPIPDVPPGDIDLIAPLGTVDAGEAGIRVSGNINIAALHVVNAANIKVQGTSAGIPTAAVPNIGALTTASNAAGAAAATAGNAGRQANTGQDLPSIITVEVIGYGGGDDAQPQKRNRQSQNEGTYDSSSMFRVLGNGNLTREQTRALTDEERNRLKQTASAKPL
;
A
#
# COMPACT_ATOMS: atom_id res chain seq x y z
N GLY A 1 32.71 2.61 -32.36
CA GLY A 1 32.43 2.42 -33.81
C GLY A 1 30.97 2.05 -33.96
N ASN A 2 30.32 2.53 -35.03
CA ASN A 2 28.87 2.52 -35.32
C ASN A 2 28.05 3.47 -34.43
N GLN A 3 28.02 4.75 -34.81
CA GLN A 3 27.07 5.74 -34.28
C GLN A 3 26.22 6.25 -35.44
N PHE A 4 24.90 6.23 -35.28
CA PHE A 4 23.93 6.74 -36.23
C PHE A 4 23.38 8.07 -35.71
N VAL A 5 23.52 9.13 -36.50
CA VAL A 5 23.09 10.48 -36.13
C VAL A 5 22.03 10.93 -37.10
N ASN A 6 20.84 11.23 -36.60
CA ASN A 6 19.77 11.84 -37.39
C ASN A 6 19.04 12.88 -36.56
N LEU A 7 19.38 14.15 -36.77
CA LEU A 7 18.79 15.26 -36.03
C LEU A 7 17.36 15.58 -36.47
N ARG A 8 16.97 15.12 -37.67
CA ARG A 8 15.63 15.36 -38.19
C ARG A 8 15.13 14.23 -39.07
N GLY A 9 14.02 13.61 -38.65
CA GLY A 9 13.41 12.46 -39.32
C GLY A 9 13.93 11.11 -38.82
N ASP A 10 13.41 10.04 -39.42
CA ASP A 10 13.52 8.71 -38.85
C ASP A 10 14.79 7.98 -39.28
N THR A 11 15.24 7.05 -38.43
CA THR A 11 16.36 6.14 -38.69
C THR A 11 15.83 4.71 -38.71
N ASP A 12 15.98 3.99 -39.82
CA ASP A 12 15.57 2.58 -39.95
C ASP A 12 16.80 1.68 -40.12
N VAL A 13 16.92 0.66 -39.28
CA VAL A 13 17.99 -0.36 -39.34
C VAL A 13 17.37 -1.75 -39.37
N ALA A 14 17.52 -2.45 -40.51
CA ALA A 14 17.15 -3.85 -40.65
C ALA A 14 18.40 -4.74 -40.82
N THR A 15 18.60 -5.71 -39.93
CA THR A 15 19.81 -6.57 -39.93
C THR A 15 19.53 -8.00 -39.47
N GLY A 16 20.50 -8.90 -39.65
CA GLY A 16 20.45 -10.25 -39.08
C GLY A 16 20.48 -10.18 -37.55
N ASN A 17 21.56 -9.63 -37.00
CA ASN A 17 21.72 -9.29 -35.58
C ASN A 17 22.19 -7.84 -35.47
N PHE A 18 21.85 -7.16 -34.39
CA PHE A 18 22.37 -5.84 -34.06
C PHE A 18 23.11 -5.92 -32.73
N GLY A 19 24.40 -6.27 -32.78
CA GLY A 19 25.17 -6.63 -31.58
C GLY A 19 25.01 -8.12 -31.22
N SER A 20 25.36 -8.46 -29.99
CA SER A 20 25.23 -9.82 -29.45
C SER A 20 24.95 -9.83 -27.95
N LEU A 21 24.16 -10.80 -27.50
CA LEU A 21 23.86 -11.05 -26.09
C LEU A 21 24.43 -12.39 -25.67
N VAL A 22 25.26 -12.40 -24.62
CA VAL A 22 25.89 -13.61 -24.10
C VAL A 22 25.40 -13.89 -22.69
N SER A 23 24.74 -15.03 -22.50
CA SER A 23 24.18 -15.46 -21.22
C SER A 23 25.24 -15.55 -20.12
N THR A 24 24.93 -14.98 -18.97
CA THR A 24 25.73 -15.02 -17.75
C THR A 24 24.83 -15.29 -16.53
N SER A 25 25.43 -15.39 -15.35
CA SER A 25 24.70 -15.49 -14.08
C SER A 25 23.75 -16.70 -13.99
N PHE A 26 24.20 -17.86 -14.48
CA PHE A 26 23.50 -19.13 -14.28
C PHE A 26 23.49 -19.50 -12.80
N GLY A 27 22.34 -19.89 -12.26
CA GLY A 27 22.21 -20.26 -10.85
C GLY A 27 22.58 -19.14 -9.88
N TYR A 28 22.32 -17.88 -10.24
CA TYR A 28 22.53 -16.71 -9.38
C TYR A 28 21.26 -15.87 -9.32
N GLN A 29 20.84 -15.46 -8.13
CA GLN A 29 19.75 -14.51 -7.98
C GLN A 29 19.90 -13.64 -6.73
N SER A 30 19.77 -12.33 -6.90
CA SER A 30 20.06 -11.38 -5.82
C SER A 30 18.88 -11.15 -4.86
N TYR A 31 17.63 -11.43 -5.27
CA TYR A 31 16.43 -11.06 -4.49
C TYR A 31 15.21 -11.99 -4.65
N ASP A 32 15.36 -13.11 -5.34
CA ASP A 32 14.25 -14.06 -5.54
C ASP A 32 14.35 -15.20 -4.54
N PRO A 33 13.27 -15.46 -3.78
CA PRO A 33 13.25 -16.52 -2.77
C PRO A 33 13.04 -17.92 -3.37
N ARG A 34 12.75 -18.05 -4.68
CA ARG A 34 12.53 -19.33 -5.35
C ARG A 34 13.84 -20.11 -5.50
N PRO A 35 13.78 -21.45 -5.66
CA PRO A 35 14.95 -22.27 -5.92
C PRO A 35 15.70 -21.83 -7.18
N LEU A 36 17.03 -21.73 -7.10
CA LEU A 36 17.88 -21.38 -8.24
C LEU A 36 17.81 -22.45 -9.33
N ASP A 37 17.53 -22.03 -10.56
CA ASP A 37 17.72 -22.86 -11.75
C ASP A 37 19.10 -22.60 -12.36
N THR A 38 19.90 -23.67 -12.49
CA THR A 38 21.24 -23.59 -13.09
C THR A 38 21.21 -23.56 -14.62
N LEU A 39 20.04 -23.73 -15.23
CA LEU A 39 19.82 -23.70 -16.67
C LEU A 39 19.24 -22.36 -17.16
N VAL A 40 18.77 -21.50 -16.26
CA VAL A 40 18.22 -20.18 -16.58
C VAL A 40 19.30 -19.10 -16.43
N PRO A 41 19.52 -18.25 -17.45
CA PRO A 41 20.45 -17.12 -17.35
C PRO A 41 19.77 -15.89 -16.73
N TYR A 42 20.26 -15.46 -15.56
CA TYR A 42 19.76 -14.27 -14.84
C TYR A 42 20.50 -12.98 -15.17
N GLY A 43 21.30 -12.98 -16.24
CA GLY A 43 22.00 -11.80 -16.71
C GLY A 43 22.59 -12.02 -18.09
N MET A 44 22.98 -10.92 -18.73
CA MET A 44 23.58 -10.95 -20.06
C MET A 44 24.79 -10.01 -20.12
N THR A 45 25.84 -10.46 -20.79
CA THR A 45 26.89 -9.54 -21.27
C THR A 45 26.48 -9.03 -22.64
N THR A 46 26.38 -7.71 -22.78
CA THR A 46 25.96 -7.05 -24.01
C THR A 46 27.15 -6.56 -24.81
N VAL A 47 27.15 -6.84 -26.12
CA VAL A 47 28.01 -6.15 -27.10
C VAL A 47 27.08 -5.39 -28.02
N ALA A 48 27.03 -4.07 -27.86
CA ALA A 48 26.12 -3.21 -28.62
C ALA A 48 26.39 -3.26 -30.13
N GLY A 49 25.31 -3.25 -30.93
CA GLY A 49 25.40 -3.14 -32.39
C GLY A 49 25.82 -1.75 -32.88
N GLY A 50 25.42 -0.71 -32.12
CA GLY A 50 25.73 0.69 -32.39
C GLY A 50 24.95 1.65 -31.49
N SER A 51 25.40 2.90 -31.45
CA SER A 51 24.77 4.00 -30.72
C SER A 51 23.90 4.87 -31.64
N PHE A 52 22.94 5.58 -31.08
CA PHE A 52 22.03 6.46 -31.80
C PHE A 52 22.02 7.86 -31.22
N ALA A 53 21.85 8.87 -32.07
CA ALA A 53 21.65 10.27 -31.67
C ALA A 53 20.46 10.86 -32.45
N PRO A 54 19.22 10.50 -32.08
CA PRO A 54 18.02 11.04 -32.72
C PRO A 54 17.74 12.47 -32.23
N GLY A 55 17.20 13.31 -33.11
CA GLY A 55 16.56 14.57 -32.74
C GLY A 55 15.05 14.37 -32.49
N ASP A 56 14.23 14.87 -33.41
CA ASP A 56 12.77 14.82 -33.32
C ASP A 56 12.11 13.56 -33.90
N GLY A 57 12.90 12.65 -34.48
CA GLY A 57 12.42 11.46 -35.21
C GLY A 57 12.43 10.16 -34.42
N VAL A 58 12.04 9.09 -35.10
CA VAL A 58 11.98 7.73 -34.56
C VAL A 58 13.23 6.93 -34.95
N VAL A 59 13.77 6.16 -34.01
CA VAL A 59 14.79 5.13 -34.29
C VAL A 59 14.10 3.78 -34.32
N ASP A 60 14.04 3.16 -35.48
CA ASP A 60 13.50 1.83 -35.69
C ASP A 60 14.63 0.82 -35.97
N VAL A 61 14.74 -0.22 -35.14
CA VAL A 61 15.74 -1.29 -35.30
C VAL A 61 15.04 -2.64 -35.32
N ARG A 62 15.17 -3.37 -36.43
CA ARG A 62 14.59 -4.71 -36.61
C ARG A 62 15.68 -5.75 -36.86
N THR A 63 15.66 -6.82 -36.08
CA THR A 63 16.61 -7.93 -36.17
C THR A 63 15.91 -9.27 -36.33
N ARG A 64 16.60 -10.23 -36.96
CA ARG A 64 16.16 -11.64 -37.02
C ARG A 64 16.61 -12.43 -35.79
N GLY A 65 17.78 -12.13 -35.25
CA GLY A 65 18.30 -12.66 -33.99
C GLY A 65 18.46 -11.55 -32.96
N ASP A 66 19.56 -11.56 -32.20
CA ASP A 66 19.74 -10.65 -31.06
C ASP A 66 19.80 -9.17 -31.45
N LEU A 67 19.30 -8.33 -30.54
CA LEU A 67 19.35 -6.88 -30.60
C LEU A 67 19.89 -6.33 -29.27
N ALA A 68 21.08 -5.76 -29.29
CA ALA A 68 21.69 -5.07 -28.16
C ALA A 68 21.95 -3.61 -28.54
N MET A 69 21.25 -2.69 -27.89
CA MET A 69 21.38 -1.25 -28.13
C MET A 69 22.67 -0.70 -27.52
N GLY A 70 23.30 0.24 -28.24
CA GLY A 70 24.32 1.12 -27.69
C GLY A 70 23.71 2.36 -27.04
N VAL A 71 24.55 3.31 -26.66
CA VAL A 71 24.11 4.57 -26.03
C VAL A 71 23.16 5.33 -26.97
N VAL A 72 22.08 5.87 -26.40
CA VAL A 72 21.18 6.83 -27.07
C VAL A 72 21.49 8.23 -26.55
N LEU A 73 21.81 9.14 -27.47
CA LEU A 73 22.31 10.48 -27.21
C LEU A 73 21.26 11.52 -27.59
N ASP A 74 21.07 12.51 -26.73
CA ASP A 74 20.35 13.74 -27.08
C ASP A 74 21.35 14.71 -27.70
N PRO A 75 21.30 14.97 -29.02
CA PRO A 75 22.33 15.76 -29.69
C PRO A 75 22.37 17.23 -29.24
N GLY A 76 21.30 17.75 -28.61
CA GLY A 76 21.29 19.11 -28.06
C GLY A 76 21.90 19.20 -26.65
N ARG A 77 22.20 18.05 -26.05
CA ARG A 77 22.70 17.91 -24.67
C ARG A 77 23.94 17.04 -24.58
N VAL A 78 24.73 16.97 -25.64
CA VAL A 78 26.09 16.40 -25.59
C VAL A 78 27.08 17.42 -25.04
N GLY A 79 28.14 16.95 -24.37
CA GLY A 79 29.23 17.83 -23.97
C GLY A 79 29.89 18.47 -25.20
N LEU A 80 30.08 19.79 -25.17
CA LEU A 80 30.72 20.53 -26.26
C LEU A 80 32.24 20.31 -26.23
N GLU A 81 32.86 20.04 -27.38
CA GLU A 81 34.32 19.91 -27.49
C GLU A 81 35.06 21.23 -27.19
N GLN A 82 34.44 22.38 -27.51
CA GLN A 82 34.93 23.69 -27.14
C GLN A 82 33.79 24.59 -26.67
N MET A 83 34.01 25.27 -25.55
CA MET A 83 33.10 26.26 -25.00
C MET A 83 33.44 27.66 -25.51
N THR A 84 32.44 28.53 -25.54
CA THR A 84 32.59 29.89 -26.07
C THR A 84 32.97 30.84 -24.95
N ASP A 85 33.95 31.73 -25.14
CA ASP A 85 34.21 32.79 -24.15
C ASP A 85 32.94 33.63 -23.94
N ALA A 86 32.53 33.75 -22.68
CA ALA A 86 31.31 34.42 -22.28
C ALA A 86 31.54 35.23 -21.00
N SER A 87 30.65 36.19 -20.75
CA SER A 87 30.68 36.99 -19.54
C SER A 87 29.29 37.33 -19.04
N SER A 88 29.16 37.43 -17.73
CA SER A 88 28.01 38.01 -17.04
C SER A 88 28.36 39.42 -16.57
N ALA A 89 27.46 40.06 -15.81
CA ALA A 89 27.75 41.34 -15.19
C ALA A 89 28.88 41.29 -14.15
N ALA A 90 29.15 40.11 -13.58
CA ALA A 90 30.10 39.92 -12.48
C ALA A 90 31.32 39.05 -12.86
N ASN A 91 31.17 38.14 -13.82
CA ASN A 91 32.15 37.10 -14.12
C ASN A 91 32.49 37.03 -15.62
N ALA A 92 33.66 36.51 -15.96
CA ALA A 92 34.05 36.15 -17.31
C ALA A 92 34.70 34.77 -17.30
N GLY A 93 34.36 33.95 -18.29
CA GLY A 93 34.75 32.54 -18.35
C GLY A 93 34.32 31.90 -19.65
N GLN A 94 34.06 30.60 -19.62
CA GLN A 94 33.63 29.81 -20.76
C GLN A 94 32.18 29.42 -20.61
N GLY A 95 31.34 29.82 -21.56
CA GLY A 95 29.92 29.53 -21.62
C GLY A 95 29.62 28.20 -22.32
N ALA A 96 28.76 27.41 -21.69
CA ALA A 96 28.05 26.29 -22.29
C ALA A 96 26.55 26.60 -22.29
N SER A 97 25.86 26.18 -23.36
CA SER A 97 24.40 26.22 -23.44
C SER A 97 23.89 24.93 -24.04
N TRP A 98 22.76 24.44 -23.55
CA TRP A 98 22.16 23.19 -24.01
C TRP A 98 20.64 23.26 -23.97
N PHE A 99 20.01 22.34 -24.70
CA PHE A 99 18.57 22.13 -24.71
C PHE A 99 18.30 20.74 -25.27
N THR A 100 17.19 20.11 -24.90
CA THR A 100 16.83 18.84 -25.51
C THR A 100 16.40 19.03 -26.96
N LEU A 101 16.92 18.20 -27.86
CA LEU A 101 16.41 18.07 -29.23
C LEU A 101 15.32 17.00 -29.34
N TRP A 102 15.12 16.22 -28.28
CA TRP A 102 14.01 15.30 -28.21
C TRP A 102 12.71 16.06 -28.00
N THR A 103 11.67 15.56 -28.66
CA THR A 103 10.32 16.08 -28.56
C THR A 103 9.43 14.99 -27.97
N GLY A 104 8.17 15.31 -27.67
CA GLY A 104 7.22 14.32 -27.15
C GLY A 104 7.04 13.09 -28.04
N THR A 105 7.40 13.18 -29.33
CA THR A 105 7.30 12.10 -30.32
C THR A 105 8.61 11.37 -30.60
N THR A 106 9.74 11.79 -30.00
CA THR A 106 11.01 11.09 -30.22
C THR A 106 10.91 9.70 -29.61
N ALA A 107 11.12 8.67 -30.43
CA ALA A 107 10.85 7.29 -30.05
C ALA A 107 11.99 6.33 -30.41
N LEU A 108 12.08 5.25 -29.64
CA LEU A 108 12.90 4.07 -29.94
C LEU A 108 11.95 2.89 -30.15
N ASP A 109 11.87 2.37 -31.38
CA ASP A 109 11.09 1.19 -31.74
C ASP A 109 12.06 0.03 -32.06
N LEU A 110 12.07 -0.99 -31.19
CA LEU A 110 13.05 -2.07 -31.21
C LEU A 110 12.33 -3.41 -31.34
N PHE A 111 12.73 -4.21 -32.34
CA PHE A 111 12.10 -5.49 -32.62
C PHE A 111 13.13 -6.59 -32.90
N ALA A 112 13.18 -7.60 -32.04
CA ALA A 112 13.93 -8.83 -32.23
C ALA A 112 12.97 -9.99 -32.51
N ALA A 113 13.04 -10.56 -33.71
CA ALA A 113 12.09 -11.59 -34.14
C ALA A 113 12.30 -12.96 -33.47
N GLY A 114 13.56 -13.39 -33.32
CA GLY A 114 13.90 -14.73 -32.82
C GLY A 114 15.11 -14.77 -31.89
N GLY A 115 15.58 -13.61 -31.42
CA GLY A 115 16.67 -13.50 -30.45
C GLY A 115 16.25 -12.71 -29.23
N ASN A 116 17.19 -12.53 -28.30
CA ASN A 116 16.98 -11.71 -27.12
C ASN A 116 17.16 -10.22 -27.45
N LEU A 117 16.60 -9.35 -26.60
CA LEU A 117 16.69 -7.90 -26.79
C LEU A 117 17.19 -7.24 -25.49
N SER A 118 18.21 -6.39 -25.62
CA SER A 118 18.62 -5.45 -24.58
C SER A 118 18.43 -4.02 -25.09
N PRO A 119 17.40 -3.30 -24.60
CA PRO A 119 17.08 -1.96 -25.08
C PRO A 119 17.98 -0.88 -24.45
N LEU A 120 18.69 -1.25 -23.37
CA LEU A 120 19.50 -0.34 -22.57
C LEU A 120 20.99 -0.63 -22.74
N SER A 121 21.76 0.44 -22.89
CA SER A 121 23.22 0.34 -22.93
C SER A 121 23.81 0.29 -21.53
N ALA A 122 24.71 -0.68 -21.30
CA ALA A 122 25.54 -0.73 -20.10
C ALA A 122 26.49 0.48 -19.96
N ASN A 123 26.62 1.30 -21.01
CA ASN A 123 27.39 2.55 -21.02
C ASN A 123 26.50 3.80 -21.12
N GLN A 124 25.17 3.69 -20.99
CA GLN A 124 24.30 4.87 -20.96
C GLN A 124 24.76 5.80 -19.82
N GLY A 125 24.84 7.10 -20.06
CA GLY A 125 25.35 8.07 -19.08
C GLY A 125 26.84 7.95 -18.72
N SER A 126 27.57 6.97 -19.26
CA SER A 126 29.01 6.80 -18.96
C SER A 126 29.83 7.91 -19.61
N MET A 127 30.78 8.46 -18.84
CA MET A 127 31.77 9.43 -19.31
C MET A 127 33.01 8.73 -19.93
N SER A 128 33.05 7.40 -19.90
CA SER A 128 34.21 6.61 -20.35
C SER A 128 34.19 6.35 -21.86
N GLY A 129 35.36 6.43 -22.51
CA GLY A 129 35.52 6.07 -23.92
C GLY A 129 35.33 7.19 -24.94
N GLY A 130 35.39 8.46 -24.52
CA GLY A 130 35.37 9.63 -25.43
C GLY A 130 33.99 9.95 -26.01
N VAL A 131 32.92 9.38 -25.47
CA VAL A 131 31.53 9.70 -25.83
C VAL A 131 30.87 10.36 -24.62
N ALA A 132 30.42 11.60 -24.76
CA ALA A 132 29.61 12.27 -23.74
C ALA A 132 28.20 11.66 -23.72
N GLY A 133 27.87 10.86 -22.70
CA GLY A 133 26.60 10.14 -22.62
C GLY A 133 25.45 10.97 -22.05
N THR A 134 24.24 10.83 -22.62
CA THR A 134 23.01 11.34 -22.00
C THR A 134 22.58 10.37 -20.87
N VAL A 135 22.05 10.89 -19.77
CA VAL A 135 21.58 10.08 -18.62
C VAL A 135 20.07 9.82 -18.62
N ILE A 136 19.33 10.31 -19.61
CA ILE A 136 17.87 10.15 -19.74
C ILE A 136 17.59 9.62 -21.14
N LEU A 137 16.52 8.86 -21.31
CA LEU A 137 16.07 8.29 -22.58
C LEU A 137 14.98 9.15 -23.23
N PRO A 138 14.74 8.97 -24.55
CA PRO A 138 13.59 9.57 -25.22
C PRO A 138 12.26 9.22 -24.53
N PRO A 139 11.21 10.05 -24.70
CA PRO A 139 9.94 9.85 -24.01
C PRO A 139 9.19 8.58 -24.42
N ILE A 140 9.52 7.97 -25.56
CA ILE A 140 8.87 6.76 -26.05
C ILE A 140 9.91 5.66 -26.28
N LEU A 141 9.67 4.48 -25.71
CA LEU A 141 10.47 3.29 -25.92
C LEU A 141 9.54 2.09 -26.06
N ARG A 142 9.59 1.45 -27.23
CA ARG A 142 8.89 0.21 -27.52
C ARG A 142 9.91 -0.86 -27.88
N ALA A 143 9.95 -1.94 -27.12
CA ALA A 143 10.91 -3.02 -27.29
C ALA A 143 10.20 -4.37 -27.26
N THR A 144 10.30 -5.11 -28.36
CA THR A 144 9.69 -6.43 -28.52
C THR A 144 10.74 -7.49 -28.83
N ALA A 145 10.90 -8.47 -27.93
CA ALA A 145 11.57 -9.74 -28.20
C ALA A 145 10.51 -10.82 -28.43
N ALA A 146 10.10 -11.04 -29.68
CA ALA A 146 8.87 -11.78 -30.00
C ALA A 146 8.87 -13.26 -29.55
N ASP A 147 10.03 -13.91 -29.61
CA ASP A 147 10.25 -15.31 -29.17
C ASP A 147 11.33 -15.42 -28.09
N GLY A 148 11.94 -14.29 -27.71
CA GLY A 148 13.08 -14.24 -26.80
C GLY A 148 12.76 -13.56 -25.47
N SER A 149 13.81 -13.35 -24.69
CA SER A 149 13.77 -12.62 -23.43
C SER A 149 14.27 -11.17 -23.61
N LEU A 150 13.78 -10.28 -22.74
CA LEU A 150 14.24 -8.90 -22.62
C LEU A 150 15.18 -8.78 -21.42
N TYR A 151 16.33 -8.15 -21.63
CA TYR A 151 17.31 -7.90 -20.58
C TYR A 151 17.53 -6.40 -20.41
N LEU A 152 17.05 -5.85 -19.30
CA LEU A 152 17.30 -4.46 -18.91
C LEU A 152 18.70 -4.39 -18.27
N THR A 153 19.70 -4.16 -19.12
CA THR A 153 21.11 -4.02 -18.72
C THR A 153 21.51 -2.55 -18.67
N ALA A 154 20.93 -1.81 -17.73
CA ALA A 154 21.32 -0.42 -17.49
C ALA A 154 22.81 -0.32 -17.11
N GLY A 155 23.46 0.78 -17.48
CA GLY A 155 24.84 1.01 -17.09
C GLY A 155 25.00 1.27 -15.60
N GLN A 156 26.17 0.96 -15.04
CA GLN A 156 26.50 1.23 -13.63
C GLN A 156 26.29 2.69 -13.22
N TYR A 157 26.27 3.61 -14.19
CA TYR A 157 26.04 5.05 -14.05
C TYR A 157 24.85 5.56 -14.89
N GLY A 158 24.12 4.66 -15.56
CA GLY A 158 23.12 5.02 -16.56
C GLY A 158 21.76 5.15 -15.93
N ALA A 159 21.16 6.33 -15.99
CA ALA A 159 19.73 6.43 -15.74
C ALA A 159 18.94 5.94 -16.95
N SER A 160 17.85 5.27 -16.61
CA SER A 160 16.94 4.62 -17.56
C SER A 160 15.56 5.29 -17.54
N LEU A 161 15.44 6.41 -16.82
CA LEU A 161 14.25 7.26 -16.84
C LEU A 161 14.11 7.91 -18.22
N MET A 162 12.85 8.10 -18.65
CA MET A 162 12.50 8.65 -19.96
C MET A 162 11.95 10.07 -19.79
N LEU A 163 12.26 10.98 -20.73
CA LEU A 163 11.81 12.38 -20.67
C LEU A 163 10.27 12.48 -20.46
N PRO A 164 9.79 13.46 -19.68
CA PRO A 164 8.36 13.67 -19.53
C PRO A 164 7.73 14.19 -20.82
N SER A 165 6.57 13.65 -21.16
CA SER A 165 5.77 13.99 -22.33
C SER A 165 4.34 13.49 -22.10
N PRO A 166 3.29 14.17 -22.59
CA PRO A 166 1.92 13.63 -22.56
C PRO A 166 1.81 12.32 -23.36
N ASP A 167 2.61 12.19 -24.43
CA ASP A 167 2.71 11.00 -25.27
C ASP A 167 3.73 9.97 -24.76
N GLY A 168 4.36 10.20 -23.61
CA GLY A 168 5.37 9.30 -23.06
C GLY A 168 4.81 7.90 -22.84
N GLU A 169 5.47 6.89 -23.41
CA GLU A 169 4.98 5.50 -23.44
C GLU A 169 6.16 4.55 -23.31
N LEU A 170 5.99 3.53 -22.47
CA LEU A 170 6.87 2.38 -22.41
C LEU A 170 6.13 1.11 -22.85
N GLU A 171 6.71 0.38 -23.78
CA GLU A 171 6.28 -0.97 -24.15
C GLU A 171 7.46 -1.94 -24.11
N LEU A 172 7.39 -2.95 -23.25
CA LEU A 172 8.34 -4.05 -23.14
C LEU A 172 7.58 -5.37 -23.35
N LEU A 173 7.78 -6.02 -24.49
CA LEU A 173 7.09 -7.27 -24.84
C LEU A 173 8.12 -8.39 -25.05
N ALA A 174 8.10 -9.42 -24.20
CA ALA A 174 8.92 -10.62 -24.35
C ALA A 174 8.05 -11.86 -24.58
N GLY A 175 8.50 -12.75 -25.47
CA GLY A 175 7.93 -14.08 -25.60
C GLY A 175 8.20 -14.93 -24.35
N ASP A 176 9.41 -14.80 -23.79
CA ASP A 176 9.84 -15.50 -22.60
C ASP A 176 9.89 -14.54 -21.39
N THR A 177 11.07 -14.24 -20.86
CA THR A 177 11.23 -13.56 -19.56
C THR A 177 11.71 -12.10 -19.74
N ILE A 178 11.32 -11.21 -18.83
CA ILE A 178 11.89 -9.87 -18.70
C ILE A 178 12.74 -9.82 -17.42
N ILE A 179 14.02 -9.52 -17.56
CA ILE A 179 14.97 -9.51 -16.45
C ILE A 179 15.66 -8.16 -16.35
N GLU A 180 15.53 -7.52 -15.20
CA GLU A 180 16.36 -6.39 -14.81
C GLU A 180 17.55 -6.87 -13.97
N GLN A 181 18.76 -6.66 -14.51
CA GLN A 181 19.98 -7.18 -13.89
C GLN A 181 20.51 -6.27 -12.78
N ILE A 182 20.30 -4.97 -12.91
CA ILE A 182 20.72 -3.94 -11.95
C ILE A 182 19.48 -3.11 -11.67
N SER A 183 18.91 -3.23 -10.46
CA SER A 183 17.69 -2.55 -10.03
C SER A 183 17.85 -1.02 -10.06
N LEU A 184 17.51 -0.39 -11.18
CA LEU A 184 17.59 1.05 -11.43
C LEU A 184 16.26 1.52 -12.02
N ALA A 185 15.76 2.63 -11.49
CA ALA A 185 14.47 3.18 -11.90
C ALA A 185 14.37 3.43 -13.42
N PHE A 186 13.24 3.01 -13.96
CA PHE A 186 12.93 3.01 -15.38
C PHE A 186 11.49 3.48 -15.63
N GLY A 187 11.22 4.10 -16.77
CA GLY A 187 9.87 4.44 -17.22
C GLY A 187 9.65 5.90 -17.62
N PRO A 188 8.49 6.21 -18.24
CA PRO A 188 8.09 7.54 -18.68
C PRO A 188 7.78 8.43 -17.49
N LEU A 189 8.61 9.46 -17.29
CA LEU A 189 8.47 10.38 -16.16
C LEU A 189 7.20 11.22 -16.24
N SER A 190 6.60 11.46 -15.08
CA SER A 190 5.53 12.45 -14.89
C SER A 190 6.05 13.79 -14.31
N ALA A 191 7.36 14.04 -14.37
CA ALA A 191 7.97 15.29 -13.94
C ALA A 191 7.46 16.49 -14.77
N SER A 192 7.45 17.70 -14.19
CA SER A 192 6.92 18.88 -14.88
C SER A 192 7.71 19.19 -16.15
N MET A 193 7.01 19.34 -17.28
CA MET A 193 7.61 19.74 -18.55
C MET A 193 8.11 21.18 -18.53
N SER A 194 7.59 22.04 -17.64
CA SER A 194 8.02 23.43 -17.53
C SER A 194 9.46 23.57 -17.01
N SER A 195 9.99 22.52 -16.36
CA SER A 195 11.37 22.46 -15.89
C SER A 195 12.38 22.19 -17.00
N LEU A 196 11.94 21.76 -18.20
CA LEU A 196 12.81 21.33 -19.28
C LEU A 196 13.55 22.49 -19.96
N ALA A 197 14.84 22.29 -20.27
CA ALA A 197 15.63 23.10 -21.17
C ALA A 197 15.23 22.81 -22.63
N THR A 198 14.60 23.78 -23.28
CA THR A 198 14.10 23.68 -24.66
C THR A 198 14.82 24.67 -25.58
N PRO A 199 14.71 24.54 -26.92
CA PRO A 199 15.31 25.51 -27.84
C PRO A 199 14.86 26.97 -27.62
N PHE A 200 13.68 27.19 -27.03
CA PHE A 200 13.15 28.52 -26.73
C PHE A 200 13.43 28.99 -25.30
N ASN A 201 13.89 28.09 -24.43
CA ASN A 201 14.31 28.38 -23.07
C ASN A 201 15.53 27.49 -22.72
N PRO A 202 16.72 27.81 -23.24
CA PRO A 202 17.88 26.93 -23.10
C PRO A 202 18.50 27.00 -21.70
N GLY A 203 19.09 25.89 -21.26
CA GLY A 203 19.98 25.87 -20.11
C GLY A 203 21.33 26.49 -20.48
N TRP A 204 21.97 27.16 -19.52
CA TRP A 204 23.32 27.69 -19.69
C TRP A 204 24.09 27.76 -18.38
N GLU A 205 25.40 27.62 -18.52
CA GLU A 205 26.38 27.79 -17.45
C GLU A 205 27.57 28.59 -17.96
N LEU A 206 28.11 29.43 -17.09
CA LEU A 206 29.39 30.10 -17.25
C LEU A 206 30.38 29.42 -16.31
N LEU A 207 31.45 28.88 -16.88
CA LEU A 207 32.43 28.08 -16.17
C LEU A 207 33.77 28.81 -16.07
N HIS A 208 34.48 28.59 -14.97
CA HIS A 208 35.93 28.75 -14.90
C HIS A 208 36.57 27.38 -15.09
N ILE A 209 37.27 27.18 -16.21
CA ILE A 209 37.94 25.90 -16.48
C ILE A 209 39.42 26.02 -16.17
N SER A 210 39.90 25.11 -15.34
CA SER A 210 41.32 24.86 -15.08
C SER A 210 41.74 23.52 -15.70
N ALA A 211 43.02 23.18 -15.60
CA ALA A 211 43.50 21.88 -16.09
C ALA A 211 42.90 20.67 -15.35
N THR A 212 42.28 20.88 -14.19
CA THR A 212 41.81 19.80 -13.30
C THR A 212 40.40 20.03 -12.72
N SER A 213 39.76 21.17 -13.00
CA SER A 213 38.42 21.50 -12.48
C SER A 213 37.65 22.38 -13.46
N SER A 214 36.33 22.28 -13.39
CA SER A 214 35.36 23.20 -13.99
C SER A 214 34.49 23.75 -12.84
N ASP A 215 34.64 25.02 -12.51
CA ASP A 215 33.86 25.66 -11.44
C ASP A 215 32.74 26.50 -12.06
N VAL A 216 31.50 26.34 -11.59
CA VAL A 216 30.38 27.14 -12.10
C VAL A 216 30.42 28.55 -11.52
N LEU A 217 30.58 29.55 -12.38
CA LEU A 217 30.60 30.97 -12.03
C LEU A 217 29.20 31.58 -11.99
N ASP A 218 28.37 31.25 -12.99
CA ASP A 218 26.97 31.68 -13.10
C ASP A 218 26.18 30.61 -13.86
N SER A 219 24.89 30.46 -13.58
CA SER A 219 24.00 29.56 -14.32
C SER A 219 22.55 30.03 -14.26
N ASN A 220 21.70 29.44 -15.10
CA ASN A 220 20.25 29.49 -14.90
C ASN A 220 19.66 28.18 -14.32
N TYR A 221 20.51 27.30 -13.76
CA TYR A 221 20.04 26.13 -13.05
C TYR A 221 19.27 26.56 -11.80
N TRP A 222 18.10 25.95 -11.57
CA TRP A 222 17.21 26.32 -10.47
C TRP A 222 17.81 26.09 -9.08
N GLY A 223 18.70 25.08 -8.96
CA GLY A 223 19.37 24.69 -7.73
C GLY A 223 20.86 25.03 -7.71
N ASN A 224 21.66 24.25 -6.98
CA ASN A 224 23.12 24.36 -7.05
C ASN A 224 23.66 23.55 -8.25
N PRO A 225 24.22 24.20 -9.30
CA PRO A 225 24.70 23.50 -10.48
C PRO A 225 25.93 22.60 -10.24
N ASP A 226 26.73 22.90 -9.21
CA ASP A 226 27.90 22.09 -8.81
C ASP A 226 27.53 20.87 -7.95
N SER A 227 26.30 20.83 -7.43
CA SER A 227 25.77 19.70 -6.64
C SER A 227 24.25 19.67 -6.74
N PRO A 228 23.71 19.27 -7.91
CA PRO A 228 22.28 19.29 -8.14
C PRO A 228 21.62 18.12 -7.41
N ALA A 229 20.84 18.46 -6.38
CA ALA A 229 20.24 17.52 -5.45
C ALA A 229 19.22 16.54 -6.07
N ASP A 230 18.68 16.89 -7.24
CA ASP A 230 17.63 16.19 -7.97
C ASP A 230 18.15 15.54 -9.27
N SER A 231 19.42 15.75 -9.60
CA SER A 231 20.02 15.28 -10.83
C SER A 231 20.48 13.83 -10.73
N ILE A 232 20.57 13.18 -11.88
CA ILE A 232 21.16 11.84 -12.03
C ILE A 232 22.68 11.94 -12.31
N SER A 233 23.15 13.14 -12.65
CA SER A 233 24.55 13.51 -12.76
C SER A 233 25.00 14.36 -11.57
N TRP A 234 26.27 14.26 -11.19
CA TRP A 234 26.89 15.04 -10.11
C TRP A 234 26.99 16.54 -10.39
N LYS A 235 26.87 16.95 -11.67
CA LYS A 235 26.83 18.34 -12.12
C LYS A 235 25.73 18.55 -13.14
N ALA A 236 25.22 19.77 -13.20
CA ALA A 236 24.22 20.15 -14.19
C ALA A 236 24.83 20.15 -15.62
N TYR A 237 26.09 20.53 -15.78
CA TYR A 237 26.89 20.28 -16.98
C TYR A 237 28.32 19.88 -16.58
N ASP A 238 28.92 18.89 -17.24
CA ASP A 238 30.29 18.47 -16.96
C ASP A 238 31.12 18.31 -18.23
N TYR A 239 32.34 18.81 -18.16
CA TYR A 239 33.31 18.77 -19.25
C TYR A 239 34.71 18.63 -18.68
N ILE A 240 35.41 17.61 -19.19
CA ILE A 240 36.77 17.26 -18.82
C ILE A 240 37.55 16.96 -20.10
N TYR A 241 38.69 17.62 -20.27
CA TYR A 241 39.66 17.29 -21.31
C TYR A 241 40.81 16.48 -20.71
N ASP A 242 40.97 15.22 -21.14
CA ASP A 242 42.11 14.38 -20.80
C ASP A 242 43.05 14.22 -22.01
N PRO A 243 44.35 14.50 -21.89
CA PRO A 243 45.31 14.37 -23.01
C PRO A 243 45.44 12.94 -23.59
N SER A 244 45.04 11.91 -22.85
CA SER A 244 45.16 10.48 -23.18
C SER A 244 43.90 9.92 -23.82
N TYR A 245 42.72 10.44 -23.46
CA TYR A 245 41.41 9.92 -23.90
C TYR A 245 40.54 10.95 -24.65
N GLY A 246 40.99 12.20 -24.78
CA GLY A 246 40.26 13.28 -25.45
C GLY A 246 39.22 13.97 -24.56
N HIS A 247 38.20 14.53 -25.19
CA HIS A 247 37.10 15.20 -24.49
C HIS A 247 36.13 14.19 -23.90
N SER A 248 35.71 14.39 -22.65
CA SER A 248 34.75 13.56 -21.92
C SER A 248 33.89 14.44 -21.01
N GLY A 249 32.68 14.01 -20.69
CA GLY A 249 31.77 14.82 -19.89
C GLY A 249 30.31 14.40 -20.04
N SER A 250 29.46 14.87 -19.13
CA SER A 250 28.01 14.85 -19.33
C SER A 250 27.62 16.18 -19.93
N GLY A 251 26.88 16.19 -21.04
CA GLY A 251 26.22 17.44 -21.42
C GLY A 251 25.11 17.80 -20.43
N GLY A 252 24.37 18.86 -20.71
CA GLY A 252 23.53 19.48 -19.70
C GLY A 252 22.34 18.63 -19.23
N ASN A 253 21.98 18.77 -17.95
CA ASN A 253 20.77 18.22 -17.34
C ASN A 253 19.54 18.79 -18.04
N PRO A 254 18.52 17.98 -18.44
CA PRO A 254 17.38 18.56 -19.14
C PRO A 254 16.48 19.35 -18.20
N PHE A 255 16.52 19.10 -16.88
CA PHE A 255 15.73 19.79 -15.88
C PHE A 255 16.51 20.99 -15.33
N VAL A 256 16.22 22.18 -15.84
CA VAL A 256 16.97 23.41 -15.53
C VAL A 256 16.12 24.40 -14.74
N PHE A 257 14.83 24.53 -15.06
CA PHE A 257 13.94 25.56 -14.50
C PHE A 257 13.09 25.08 -13.32
N GLY A 258 13.32 23.84 -12.88
CA GLY A 258 12.66 23.21 -11.74
C GLY A 258 13.24 21.83 -11.48
N PRO A 259 12.83 21.18 -10.38
CA PRO A 259 13.36 19.88 -10.00
C PRO A 259 12.95 18.78 -10.97
N LEU A 260 13.77 17.73 -11.08
CA LEU A 260 13.39 16.42 -11.61
C LEU A 260 12.40 15.72 -10.65
N SER A 261 11.18 16.24 -10.60
CA SER A 261 10.09 15.73 -9.76
C SER A 261 8.74 16.11 -10.35
N VAL A 262 7.70 15.35 -9.98
CA VAL A 262 6.30 15.75 -10.16
C VAL A 262 6.06 17.05 -9.37
N THR A 263 5.68 18.11 -10.06
CA THR A 263 5.29 19.41 -9.45
C THR A 263 4.02 20.01 -10.08
N ASP A 264 3.59 19.46 -11.22
CA ASP A 264 2.33 19.76 -11.91
C ASP A 264 1.88 18.51 -12.70
N ASN A 265 0.81 18.64 -13.48
CA ASN A 265 0.25 17.58 -14.32
C ASN A 265 0.56 17.76 -15.82
N SER A 266 1.59 18.54 -16.19
CA SER A 266 1.89 18.84 -17.60
C SER A 266 2.32 17.62 -18.42
N ALA A 267 2.82 16.58 -17.76
CA ALA A 267 3.21 15.32 -18.38
C ALA A 267 2.11 14.23 -18.31
N ALA A 268 0.92 14.55 -17.77
CA ALA A 268 -0.18 13.60 -17.65
C ALA A 268 -0.51 12.96 -19.00
N ALA A 269 -0.84 11.67 -18.99
CA ALA A 269 -1.14 10.95 -20.23
C ALA A 269 -2.35 11.55 -20.95
N GLU A 270 -2.18 11.89 -22.22
CA GLU A 270 -3.31 12.21 -23.10
C GLU A 270 -3.84 10.92 -23.76
N ASN A 271 -5.13 10.91 -24.11
CA ASN A 271 -5.75 9.83 -24.90
C ASN A 271 -5.68 8.42 -24.30
N GLY A 272 -5.49 8.28 -22.98
CA GLY A 272 -5.49 6.98 -22.29
C GLY A 272 -4.25 6.12 -22.61
N ILE A 273 -3.12 6.74 -22.93
CA ILE A 273 -1.83 6.04 -23.09
C ILE A 273 -1.45 5.37 -21.76
N ILE A 274 -1.15 4.07 -21.82
CA ILE A 274 -0.73 3.25 -20.69
C ILE A 274 0.53 2.48 -21.06
N SER A 275 1.50 2.44 -20.16
CA SER A 275 2.71 1.63 -20.35
C SER A 275 2.39 0.13 -20.26
N ARG A 276 3.11 -0.70 -21.01
CA ARG A 276 2.91 -2.16 -21.06
C ARG A 276 4.22 -2.89 -20.84
N VAL A 277 4.24 -3.82 -19.90
CA VAL A 277 5.40 -4.68 -19.62
C VAL A 277 4.92 -6.12 -19.54
N TYR A 278 5.06 -6.87 -20.64
CA TYR A 278 4.49 -8.20 -20.80
C TYR A 278 5.55 -9.27 -21.07
N ALA A 279 5.58 -10.29 -20.23
CA ALA A 279 6.26 -11.56 -20.45
C ALA A 279 5.19 -12.62 -20.79
N ARG A 280 5.12 -13.10 -22.04
CA ARG A 280 4.01 -13.97 -22.48
C ARG A 280 4.03 -15.31 -21.75
N ASP A 281 5.16 -16.01 -21.80
CA ASP A 281 5.29 -17.37 -21.26
C ASP A 281 6.18 -17.42 -20.00
N GLY A 282 7.02 -16.40 -19.79
CA GLY A 282 8.02 -16.37 -18.72
C GLY A 282 7.70 -15.42 -17.57
N ASP A 283 8.74 -15.10 -16.80
CA ASP A 283 8.66 -14.29 -15.59
C ASP A 283 8.97 -12.80 -15.86
N ILE A 284 8.63 -11.93 -14.90
CA ILE A 284 9.19 -10.58 -14.81
C ILE A 284 9.95 -10.47 -13.50
N VAL A 285 11.24 -10.11 -13.58
CA VAL A 285 12.17 -10.16 -12.44
C VAL A 285 12.89 -8.83 -12.23
N ASN A 286 12.80 -8.31 -11.00
CA ASN A 286 13.48 -7.12 -10.46
C ASN A 286 13.16 -5.78 -11.14
N LEU A 287 12.02 -5.68 -11.83
CA LEU A 287 11.61 -4.46 -12.53
C LEU A 287 11.46 -3.29 -11.54
N VAL A 288 12.11 -2.14 -11.82
CA VAL A 288 11.93 -0.89 -11.05
C VAL A 288 11.24 0.17 -11.92
N TYR A 289 9.93 0.39 -11.72
CA TYR A 289 9.12 1.28 -12.56
C TYR A 289 8.80 2.62 -11.87
N GLY A 290 9.60 3.65 -12.15
CA GLY A 290 9.60 4.92 -11.41
C GLY A 290 10.26 4.81 -10.03
N GLU A 291 10.48 5.95 -9.36
CA GLU A 291 11.07 5.98 -8.01
C GLU A 291 10.70 7.22 -7.18
N THR A 292 10.76 7.08 -5.86
CA THR A 292 10.97 8.20 -4.93
C THR A 292 12.47 8.32 -4.65
N PHE A 293 13.08 9.42 -5.06
CA PHE A 293 14.50 9.67 -4.88
C PHE A 293 14.74 10.61 -3.70
N SER A 294 15.28 10.09 -2.59
CA SER A 294 15.59 10.89 -1.40
C SER A 294 17.04 11.40 -1.41
N HIS A 295 17.22 12.72 -1.39
CA HIS A 295 18.52 13.37 -1.27
C HIS A 295 18.74 13.89 0.17
N ASN A 296 19.82 13.44 0.81
CA ASN A 296 20.17 13.82 2.17
C ASN A 296 21.29 14.87 2.19
N VAL A 297 21.02 16.05 2.74
CA VAL A 297 22.01 17.12 2.92
C VAL A 297 22.29 17.31 4.41
N TYR A 298 23.57 17.43 4.77
CA TYR A 298 23.95 17.75 6.15
C TYR A 298 24.00 19.27 6.34
N VAL A 299 23.09 19.82 7.15
CA VAL A 299 22.94 21.24 7.43
C VAL A 299 22.98 21.47 8.94
N ASP A 300 23.87 22.33 9.42
CA ASP A 300 23.98 22.73 10.84
C ASP A 300 23.98 21.59 11.86
N GLY A 301 24.57 20.44 11.52
CA GLY A 301 24.64 19.29 12.41
C GLY A 301 23.50 18.26 12.25
N HIS A 302 22.57 18.48 11.32
CA HIS A 302 21.41 17.62 11.08
C HIS A 302 21.33 17.19 9.61
N TYR A 303 20.89 15.95 9.36
CA TYR A 303 20.51 15.53 8.02
C TYR A 303 19.12 16.06 7.68
N VAL A 304 19.02 16.76 6.55
CA VAL A 304 17.77 17.17 5.92
C VAL A 304 17.58 16.27 4.71
N SER A 305 16.54 15.44 4.74
CA SER A 305 16.12 14.63 3.60
C SER A 305 15.12 15.40 2.76
N THR A 306 15.28 15.36 1.44
CA THR A 306 14.34 15.91 0.46
C THR A 306 13.99 14.83 -0.55
N ASP A 307 12.70 14.57 -0.72
CA ASP A 307 12.20 13.58 -1.68
C ASP A 307 11.89 14.24 -3.02
N TYR A 308 12.32 13.60 -4.10
CA TYR A 308 11.98 13.93 -5.47
C TYR A 308 11.17 12.78 -6.05
N TYR A 309 9.92 13.05 -6.42
CA TYR A 309 9.03 12.05 -6.95
C TYR A 309 9.25 11.90 -8.46
N ARG A 310 10.07 10.92 -8.84
CA ARG A 310 10.34 10.54 -10.23
C ARG A 310 9.36 9.44 -10.64
N ALA A 311 8.08 9.75 -10.48
CA ALA A 311 6.98 8.83 -10.73
C ALA A 311 6.86 8.51 -12.23
N ALA A 312 6.49 7.28 -12.53
CA ALA A 312 6.17 6.85 -13.88
C ALA A 312 4.65 6.80 -14.10
N LYS A 313 4.21 6.93 -15.36
CA LYS A 313 2.80 6.91 -15.77
C LYS A 313 2.07 5.59 -15.45
N PRO A 314 0.72 5.52 -15.54
CA PRO A 314 0.00 4.26 -15.36
C PRO A 314 0.56 3.11 -16.20
N VAL A 315 0.49 1.88 -15.68
CA VAL A 315 1.16 0.72 -16.29
C VAL A 315 0.37 -0.58 -16.15
N GLN A 316 0.52 -1.46 -17.14
CA GLN A 316 0.12 -2.86 -17.08
C GLN A 316 1.37 -3.75 -17.11
N VAL A 317 1.65 -4.42 -15.99
CA VAL A 317 2.70 -5.43 -15.86
C VAL A 317 2.05 -6.80 -15.87
N MET A 318 2.39 -7.64 -16.84
CA MET A 318 1.76 -8.97 -17.00
C MET A 318 2.82 -10.05 -17.27
N ALA A 319 2.81 -11.13 -16.49
CA ALA A 319 3.65 -12.30 -16.69
C ALA A 319 2.81 -13.56 -16.84
N GLY A 320 3.15 -14.42 -17.81
CA GLY A 320 2.62 -15.77 -17.89
C GLY A 320 3.08 -16.65 -16.73
N GLY A 321 4.31 -16.42 -16.26
CA GLY A 321 4.89 -17.02 -15.07
C GLY A 321 4.69 -16.16 -13.81
N ASP A 322 5.75 -16.03 -13.02
CA ASP A 322 5.77 -15.26 -11.77
C ASP A 322 6.24 -13.82 -12.01
N ILE A 323 5.84 -12.90 -11.11
CA ILE A 323 6.45 -11.57 -10.99
C ILE A 323 7.23 -11.54 -9.68
N VAL A 324 8.52 -11.22 -9.73
CA VAL A 324 9.41 -11.24 -8.57
C VAL A 324 10.18 -9.93 -8.42
N GLY A 325 10.13 -9.32 -7.24
CA GLY A 325 10.93 -8.16 -6.90
C GLY A 325 10.58 -6.90 -7.68
N LEU A 326 9.30 -6.76 -8.08
CA LEU A 326 8.79 -5.53 -8.68
C LEU A 326 8.86 -4.40 -7.65
N SER A 327 9.36 -3.24 -8.05
CA SER A 327 9.22 -2.02 -7.25
C SER A 327 8.95 -0.78 -8.10
N GLY A 328 8.54 0.32 -7.47
CA GLY A 328 8.46 1.60 -8.16
C GLY A 328 7.45 2.59 -7.59
N LEU A 329 7.29 3.71 -8.29
CA LEU A 329 6.32 4.77 -7.99
C LEU A 329 5.51 5.07 -9.25
N ILE A 330 4.22 4.76 -9.20
CA ILE A 330 3.25 5.02 -10.27
C ILE A 330 2.47 6.30 -9.95
N LEU A 331 2.32 7.21 -10.89
CA LEU A 331 1.37 8.33 -10.80
C LEU A 331 0.15 8.04 -11.68
N GLN A 332 -1.02 8.04 -11.06
CA GLN A 332 -2.31 8.06 -11.74
C GLN A 332 -2.84 9.50 -11.77
N ASP A 333 -3.30 9.94 -12.93
CA ASP A 333 -3.71 11.31 -13.17
C ASP A 333 -5.24 11.45 -13.18
N ASP A 334 -5.98 10.36 -13.44
CA ASP A 334 -7.44 10.33 -13.55
C ASP A 334 -8.08 9.28 -12.61
N PRO A 335 -9.24 9.55 -11.96
CA PRO A 335 -9.95 8.54 -11.17
C PRO A 335 -10.33 7.27 -11.94
N ALA A 336 -10.42 7.35 -13.27
CA ALA A 336 -10.65 6.22 -14.16
C ALA A 336 -9.38 5.39 -14.40
N ASP A 337 -8.19 5.87 -14.05
CA ASP A 337 -6.96 5.11 -14.24
C ASP A 337 -6.98 3.79 -13.45
N VAL A 338 -6.39 2.77 -14.07
CA VAL A 338 -6.18 1.45 -13.46
C VAL A 338 -4.80 0.96 -13.88
N SER A 339 -3.90 0.85 -12.90
CA SER A 339 -2.62 0.17 -13.09
C SER A 339 -2.74 -1.27 -12.61
N THR A 340 -2.21 -2.22 -13.38
CA THR A 340 -2.35 -3.65 -13.11
C THR A 340 -1.00 -4.33 -13.02
N VAL A 341 -0.85 -5.23 -12.05
CA VAL A 341 0.28 -6.16 -11.92
C VAL A 341 -0.29 -7.56 -11.86
N SER A 342 -0.08 -8.35 -12.90
CA SER A 342 -0.77 -9.63 -13.10
C SER A 342 0.20 -10.76 -13.39
N ALA A 343 0.15 -11.83 -12.62
CA ALA A 343 0.97 -13.02 -12.83
C ALA A 343 0.08 -14.25 -13.04
N GLY A 344 0.36 -15.06 -14.07
CA GLY A 344 -0.23 -16.40 -14.21
C GLY A 344 0.21 -17.36 -13.09
N GLY A 345 1.39 -17.09 -12.52
CA GLY A 345 1.91 -17.71 -11.31
C GLY A 345 1.69 -16.86 -10.06
N SER A 346 2.75 -16.61 -9.31
CA SER A 346 2.77 -15.88 -8.04
C SER A 346 3.34 -14.46 -8.23
N ILE A 347 2.89 -13.54 -7.39
CA ILE A 347 3.54 -12.23 -7.21
C ILE A 347 4.35 -12.30 -5.92
N ILE A 348 5.65 -12.04 -6.00
CA ILE A 348 6.60 -12.19 -4.89
C ILE A 348 7.34 -10.87 -4.71
N TYR A 349 7.25 -10.28 -3.51
CA TYR A 349 7.92 -9.04 -3.14
C TYR A 349 7.60 -7.86 -4.08
N ALA A 350 6.32 -7.56 -4.26
CA ALA A 350 5.90 -6.37 -5.00
C ALA A 350 5.88 -5.15 -4.07
N ASN A 351 6.86 -4.25 -4.25
CA ASN A 351 7.08 -3.07 -3.44
C ASN A 351 6.72 -1.78 -4.21
N VAL A 352 5.44 -1.43 -4.28
CA VAL A 352 4.93 -0.41 -5.22
C VAL A 352 4.20 0.71 -4.48
N ASP A 353 4.63 1.94 -4.75
CA ASP A 353 3.92 3.15 -4.38
C ASP A 353 3.03 3.60 -5.53
N VAL A 354 1.81 4.04 -5.22
CA VAL A 354 0.90 4.66 -6.19
C VAL A 354 0.43 6.02 -5.69
N ALA A 355 0.54 7.02 -6.54
CA ALA A 355 0.10 8.38 -6.30
C ALA A 355 -1.12 8.73 -7.16
N GLY A 356 -1.89 9.71 -6.69
CA GLY A 356 -3.10 10.18 -7.36
C GLY A 356 -4.31 9.26 -7.20
N PRO A 357 -5.47 9.62 -7.79
CA PRO A 357 -6.69 8.83 -7.71
C PRO A 357 -6.64 7.60 -8.63
N GLY A 358 -7.57 6.67 -8.47
CA GLY A 358 -7.71 5.52 -9.37
C GLY A 358 -7.57 4.18 -8.64
N THR A 359 -7.05 3.16 -9.32
CA THR A 359 -6.90 1.81 -8.74
C THR A 359 -5.58 1.16 -9.12
N LEU A 360 -4.91 0.54 -8.15
CA LEU A 360 -3.81 -0.38 -8.36
C LEU A 360 -4.30 -1.81 -8.07
N GLU A 361 -4.26 -2.68 -9.08
CA GLU A 361 -4.73 -4.07 -8.99
C GLU A 361 -3.56 -5.05 -9.12
N LEU A 362 -3.32 -5.85 -8.07
CA LEU A 362 -2.38 -6.96 -8.07
C LEU A 362 -3.15 -8.28 -8.13
N THR A 363 -2.94 -9.08 -9.17
CA THR A 363 -3.63 -10.38 -9.34
C THR A 363 -2.64 -11.50 -9.65
N ALA A 364 -2.68 -12.56 -8.86
CA ALA A 364 -1.85 -13.75 -9.03
C ALA A 364 -2.72 -15.00 -9.26
N GLY A 365 -2.37 -15.81 -10.26
CA GLY A 365 -2.95 -17.13 -10.46
C GLY A 365 -2.73 -18.07 -9.27
N LYS A 366 -1.64 -17.83 -8.52
CA LYS A 366 -1.26 -18.54 -7.29
C LYS A 366 -1.13 -17.56 -6.12
N ASN A 367 0.04 -17.43 -5.50
CA ASN A 367 0.19 -16.68 -4.24
C ASN A 367 0.55 -15.22 -4.48
N ILE A 368 0.15 -14.35 -3.55
CA ILE A 368 0.77 -13.04 -3.36
C ILE A 368 1.59 -13.10 -2.06
N TYR A 369 2.90 -13.03 -2.19
CA TYR A 369 3.84 -13.14 -1.07
C TYR A 369 4.68 -11.87 -0.93
N GLN A 370 4.31 -11.03 0.03
CA GLN A 370 5.07 -9.81 0.36
C GLN A 370 6.16 -10.06 1.41
N GLY A 371 6.00 -11.13 2.20
CA GLY A 371 6.91 -11.42 3.31
C GLY A 371 7.06 -10.21 4.24
N SER A 372 8.32 -9.89 4.60
CA SER A 372 8.65 -8.76 5.47
C SER A 372 9.41 -7.63 4.78
N THR A 373 9.50 -7.65 3.46
CA THR A 373 10.43 -6.81 2.69
C THR A 373 9.76 -5.97 1.62
N ALA A 374 8.46 -6.17 1.38
CA ALA A 374 7.73 -5.47 0.35
C ALA A 374 6.37 -4.98 0.87
N SER A 375 5.95 -3.84 0.36
CA SER A 375 4.76 -3.10 0.76
C SER A 375 4.07 -2.50 -0.45
N VAL A 376 2.77 -2.25 -0.34
CA VAL A 376 2.05 -1.48 -1.36
C VAL A 376 1.37 -0.30 -0.70
N GLU A 377 1.64 0.90 -1.19
CA GLU A 377 1.19 2.12 -0.54
C GLU A 377 0.61 3.09 -1.55
N SER A 378 -0.65 3.49 -1.33
CA SER A 378 -1.20 4.66 -2.00
C SER A 378 -0.82 5.89 -1.18
N ILE A 379 -0.03 6.80 -1.74
CA ILE A 379 0.50 7.99 -1.05
C ILE A 379 -0.34 9.26 -1.28
N GLY A 380 -1.48 9.11 -1.96
CA GLY A 380 -2.36 10.21 -2.33
C GLY A 380 -1.76 11.13 -3.40
N ALA A 381 -2.26 12.36 -3.47
CA ALA A 381 -1.78 13.33 -4.45
C ALA A 381 -0.39 13.90 -4.11
N LEU A 382 0.48 13.98 -5.13
CA LEU A 382 1.85 14.55 -5.04
C LEU A 382 1.90 16.05 -5.36
N VAL A 383 1.00 16.53 -6.20
CA VAL A 383 0.96 17.94 -6.62
C VAL A 383 0.37 18.79 -5.50
N SER A 384 1.01 19.93 -5.22
CA SER A 384 0.50 20.85 -4.21
C SER A 384 -0.87 21.40 -4.57
N GLY A 385 -1.77 21.43 -3.59
CA GLY A 385 -3.15 21.90 -3.77
C GLY A 385 -4.09 20.87 -4.40
N ASP A 386 -3.59 19.70 -4.80
CA ASP A 386 -4.43 18.59 -5.22
C ASP A 386 -5.07 17.91 -4.00
N THR A 387 -6.39 17.90 -3.97
CA THR A 387 -7.22 17.35 -2.89
C THR A 387 -7.94 16.06 -3.28
N ARG A 388 -7.64 15.51 -4.46
CA ARG A 388 -8.23 14.24 -4.90
C ARG A 388 -7.77 13.10 -3.98
N PRO A 389 -8.62 12.09 -3.75
CA PRO A 389 -8.27 10.94 -2.91
C PRO A 389 -7.14 10.14 -3.54
N GLY A 390 -6.44 9.36 -2.71
CA GLY A 390 -5.49 8.36 -3.17
C GLY A 390 -6.15 7.20 -3.92
N ALA A 391 -5.32 6.40 -4.58
CA ALA A 391 -5.75 5.22 -5.29
C ALA A 391 -6.21 4.11 -4.33
N SER A 392 -7.19 3.33 -4.76
CA SER A 392 -7.55 2.08 -4.08
C SER A 392 -6.57 0.98 -4.44
N VAL A 393 -6.28 0.08 -3.50
CA VAL A 393 -5.38 -1.06 -3.68
C VAL A 393 -6.16 -2.36 -3.61
N VAL A 394 -6.00 -3.19 -4.64
CA VAL A 394 -6.63 -4.52 -4.73
C VAL A 394 -5.55 -5.58 -4.80
N MET A 395 -5.68 -6.63 -3.98
CA MET A 395 -4.83 -7.81 -4.03
C MET A 395 -5.68 -9.07 -4.15
N GLN A 396 -5.47 -9.83 -5.22
CA GLN A 396 -6.23 -11.03 -5.52
C GLN A 396 -5.28 -12.20 -5.79
N ALA A 397 -5.32 -13.22 -4.93
CA ALA A 397 -4.47 -14.41 -5.04
C ALA A 397 -5.32 -15.65 -5.35
N GLY A 398 -4.75 -16.59 -6.08
CA GLY A 398 -5.33 -17.90 -6.31
C GLY A 398 -6.48 -17.88 -7.31
N VAL A 399 -6.44 -17.00 -8.33
CA VAL A 399 -7.49 -16.94 -9.36
C VAL A 399 -7.52 -18.14 -10.31
N GLY A 400 -6.52 -19.01 -10.20
CA GLY A 400 -6.39 -20.19 -11.04
C GLY A 400 -5.80 -19.89 -12.42
N ALA A 401 -5.64 -20.93 -13.24
CA ALA A 401 -5.07 -20.81 -14.57
C ALA A 401 -6.02 -20.10 -15.54
N GLY A 402 -5.50 -19.11 -16.28
CA GLY A 402 -6.27 -18.33 -17.25
C GLY A 402 -5.45 -17.15 -17.77
N ALA A 403 -6.13 -16.14 -18.35
CA ALA A 403 -5.46 -14.89 -18.69
C ALA A 403 -4.91 -14.22 -17.42
N PRO A 404 -3.64 -13.75 -17.41
CA PRO A 404 -3.11 -12.97 -16.29
C PRO A 404 -4.04 -11.80 -15.96
N GLY A 405 -4.41 -11.65 -14.68
CA GLY A 405 -5.34 -10.62 -14.21
C GLY A 405 -6.79 -11.10 -14.03
N GLU A 406 -7.18 -12.21 -14.64
CA GLU A 406 -8.55 -12.75 -14.54
C GLU A 406 -8.59 -14.19 -14.01
N GLY A 407 -7.67 -15.04 -14.45
CA GLY A 407 -7.69 -16.47 -14.12
C GLY A 407 -8.99 -17.14 -14.56
N GLN A 408 -9.68 -17.80 -13.62
CA GLN A 408 -10.98 -18.43 -13.83
C GLN A 408 -12.13 -17.72 -13.10
N VAL A 409 -11.96 -16.45 -12.75
CA VAL A 409 -13.01 -15.67 -12.08
C VAL A 409 -14.08 -15.25 -13.09
N ASP A 410 -15.35 -15.49 -12.78
CA ASP A 410 -16.45 -15.25 -13.71
C ASP A 410 -17.06 -13.85 -13.55
N TRP A 411 -16.27 -12.83 -13.88
CA TRP A 411 -16.73 -11.44 -13.85
C TRP A 411 -17.90 -11.18 -14.80
N THR A 412 -17.92 -11.84 -15.94
CA THR A 412 -18.90 -11.58 -17.00
C THR A 412 -20.30 -12.06 -16.61
N ASP A 413 -20.44 -13.30 -16.13
CA ASP A 413 -21.76 -13.79 -15.75
C ASP A 413 -22.19 -13.24 -14.38
N PHE A 414 -21.23 -12.89 -13.50
CA PHE A 414 -21.52 -12.11 -12.29
C PHE A 414 -22.15 -10.75 -12.64
N ALA A 415 -21.59 -10.02 -13.63
CA ALA A 415 -22.15 -8.76 -14.11
C ALA A 415 -23.58 -8.94 -14.66
N LYS A 416 -23.81 -9.93 -15.53
CA LYS A 416 -25.15 -10.20 -16.07
C LYS A 416 -26.15 -10.54 -14.97
N LEU A 417 -25.73 -11.28 -13.95
CA LEU A 417 -26.60 -11.69 -12.85
C LEU A 417 -27.03 -10.50 -11.98
N TYR A 418 -26.09 -9.65 -11.56
CA TYR A 418 -26.35 -8.60 -10.57
C TYR A 418 -26.71 -7.23 -11.16
N LEU A 419 -26.43 -6.99 -12.44
CA LEU A 419 -26.67 -5.70 -13.07
C LEU A 419 -27.92 -5.67 -13.95
N ASP A 420 -28.48 -6.81 -14.33
CA ASP A 420 -29.75 -6.85 -15.07
C ASP A 420 -30.95 -6.75 -14.09
N PRO A 421 -31.78 -5.68 -14.18
CA PRO A 421 -32.96 -5.54 -13.32
C PRO A 421 -33.97 -6.68 -13.46
N ALA A 422 -33.97 -7.42 -14.57
CA ALA A 422 -34.83 -8.59 -14.75
C ALA A 422 -34.50 -9.73 -13.78
N ASN A 423 -33.30 -9.76 -13.19
CA ASN A 423 -32.85 -10.80 -12.26
C ASN A 423 -33.25 -10.54 -10.80
N LEU A 424 -33.98 -9.47 -10.50
CA LEU A 424 -34.48 -9.23 -9.15
C LEU A 424 -35.47 -10.33 -8.73
N ALA A 425 -35.27 -10.87 -7.52
CA ALA A 425 -36.17 -11.84 -6.91
C ALA A 425 -37.56 -11.24 -6.66
N GLY A 426 -38.60 -12.01 -6.92
CA GLY A 426 -39.97 -11.68 -6.56
C GLY A 426 -40.33 -12.14 -5.15
N ASP A 427 -41.64 -12.15 -4.85
CA ASP A 427 -42.15 -12.60 -3.55
C ASP A 427 -41.81 -14.08 -3.28
N GLY A 428 -41.39 -14.38 -2.05
CA GLY A 428 -41.09 -15.74 -1.59
C GLY A 428 -39.61 -15.95 -1.24
N PRO A 429 -39.21 -17.17 -0.84
CA PRO A 429 -37.84 -17.49 -0.48
C PRO A 429 -36.90 -17.37 -1.68
N LEU A 430 -35.70 -16.79 -1.47
CA LEU A 430 -34.69 -16.68 -2.52
C LEU A 430 -34.20 -18.05 -3.01
N ALA A 431 -34.18 -19.06 -2.13
CA ALA A 431 -33.76 -20.42 -2.45
C ALA A 431 -34.62 -21.09 -3.54
N ASP A 432 -35.88 -20.66 -3.68
CA ASP A 432 -36.83 -21.22 -4.64
C ASP A 432 -36.82 -20.47 -5.99
N GLN A 433 -35.94 -19.48 -6.14
CA GLN A 433 -35.89 -18.58 -7.30
C GLN A 433 -34.51 -18.66 -7.99
N PRO A 434 -34.21 -19.75 -8.74
CA PRO A 434 -32.92 -19.93 -9.39
C PRO A 434 -32.66 -18.82 -10.42
N GLY A 435 -31.42 -18.30 -10.44
CA GLY A 435 -31.03 -17.19 -11.31
C GLY A 435 -31.58 -15.83 -10.89
N LYS A 436 -32.18 -15.72 -9.70
CA LYS A 436 -32.61 -14.44 -9.13
C LYS A 436 -31.70 -14.00 -7.98
N VAL A 437 -31.61 -12.69 -7.78
CA VAL A 437 -30.81 -12.05 -6.73
C VAL A 437 -31.70 -11.20 -5.82
N ALA A 438 -31.28 -11.05 -4.57
CA ALA A 438 -32.02 -10.25 -3.58
C ALA A 438 -32.02 -8.75 -3.91
N ARG A 439 -31.00 -8.28 -4.62
CA ARG A 439 -30.85 -6.89 -5.08
C ARG A 439 -30.13 -6.89 -6.42
N THR A 440 -30.54 -6.00 -7.31
CA THR A 440 -29.83 -5.65 -8.54
C THR A 440 -29.24 -4.25 -8.39
N TYR A 441 -28.11 -3.99 -9.07
CA TYR A 441 -27.32 -2.76 -8.91
C TYR A 441 -27.34 -1.87 -10.15
N ASN A 442 -28.40 -1.96 -10.96
CA ASN A 442 -28.52 -1.21 -12.20
C ASN A 442 -28.56 0.32 -11.97
N ASP A 443 -29.15 0.77 -10.86
CA ASP A 443 -29.22 2.20 -10.55
C ASP A 443 -27.87 2.76 -10.10
N GLU A 444 -27.14 2.01 -9.29
CA GLU A 444 -25.78 2.31 -8.85
C GLU A 444 -24.82 2.28 -10.04
N LEU A 445 -24.96 1.29 -10.94
CA LEU A 445 -24.19 1.22 -12.19
C LEU A 445 -24.39 2.49 -13.03
N TYR A 446 -25.64 2.91 -13.20
CA TYR A 446 -25.94 4.10 -13.98
C TYR A 446 -25.28 5.36 -13.42
N GLN A 447 -25.27 5.53 -12.09
CA GLN A 447 -24.57 6.66 -11.47
C GLN A 447 -23.05 6.53 -11.60
N TRP A 448 -22.51 5.35 -11.33
CA TRP A 448 -21.08 5.10 -11.45
C TRP A 448 -20.54 5.39 -12.86
N LEU A 449 -21.27 5.00 -13.90
CA LEU A 449 -20.91 5.31 -15.29
C LEU A 449 -20.98 6.81 -15.61
N ARG A 450 -21.92 7.54 -15.01
CA ARG A 450 -22.02 9.00 -15.16
C ARG A 450 -20.86 9.70 -14.49
N ASP A 451 -20.51 9.27 -13.29
CA ASP A 451 -19.49 9.93 -12.46
C ASP A 451 -18.07 9.61 -12.96
N ARG A 452 -17.83 8.39 -13.47
CA ARG A 452 -16.49 7.93 -13.90
C ARG A 452 -16.22 8.10 -15.40
N PHE A 453 -17.24 8.05 -16.25
CA PHE A 453 -17.08 8.07 -17.72
C PHE A 453 -17.95 9.10 -18.43
N ASP A 454 -18.55 10.05 -17.69
CA ASP A 454 -19.46 11.06 -18.23
C ASP A 454 -20.60 10.46 -19.10
N TYR A 455 -21.06 9.24 -18.76
CA TYR A 455 -22.05 8.52 -19.58
C TYR A 455 -23.37 9.28 -19.71
N ALA A 456 -23.69 9.70 -20.95
CA ALA A 456 -24.88 10.51 -21.25
C ALA A 456 -26.09 9.70 -21.77
N GLY A 457 -25.98 8.37 -21.85
CA GLY A 457 -27.07 7.51 -22.32
C GLY A 457 -28.20 7.31 -21.31
N ASP A 458 -29.21 6.53 -21.68
CA ASP A 458 -30.30 6.16 -20.78
C ASP A 458 -29.92 4.97 -19.87
N ARG A 459 -30.76 4.71 -18.86
CA ARG A 459 -30.54 3.61 -17.90
C ARG A 459 -30.59 2.23 -18.54
N ALA A 460 -31.39 2.06 -19.59
CA ALA A 460 -31.52 0.76 -20.27
C ALA A 460 -30.25 0.39 -21.04
N GLY A 461 -29.51 1.37 -21.57
CA GLY A 461 -28.24 1.17 -22.24
C GLY A 461 -27.03 0.98 -21.31
N ALA A 462 -27.17 1.26 -20.01
CA ALA A 462 -26.05 1.28 -19.06
C ALA A 462 -25.28 -0.05 -18.99
N LEU A 463 -26.00 -1.18 -18.90
CA LEU A 463 -25.37 -2.51 -18.86
C LEU A 463 -24.62 -2.84 -20.16
N ALA A 464 -25.19 -2.52 -21.31
CA ALA A 464 -24.54 -2.76 -22.59
C ALA A 464 -23.26 -1.92 -22.75
N TYR A 465 -23.28 -0.67 -22.28
CA TYR A 465 -22.11 0.19 -22.24
C TYR A 465 -21.04 -0.38 -21.29
N PHE A 466 -21.44 -0.79 -20.08
CA PHE A 466 -20.56 -1.38 -19.08
C PHE A 466 -19.82 -2.63 -19.59
N LEU A 467 -20.55 -3.55 -20.22
CA LEU A 467 -19.97 -4.78 -20.78
C LEU A 467 -19.00 -4.53 -21.96
N ALA A 468 -19.00 -3.33 -22.54
CA ALA A 468 -18.06 -2.92 -23.58
C ALA A 468 -16.80 -2.21 -23.05
N LEU A 469 -16.74 -1.91 -21.74
CA LEU A 469 -15.55 -1.32 -21.12
C LEU A 469 -14.40 -2.34 -21.05
N PRO A 470 -13.13 -1.88 -20.94
CA PRO A 470 -12.02 -2.75 -20.61
C PRO A 470 -12.30 -3.56 -19.34
N ALA A 471 -11.81 -4.80 -19.28
CA ALA A 471 -12.13 -5.72 -18.19
C ALA A 471 -11.70 -5.16 -16.82
N GLU A 472 -10.58 -4.46 -16.77
CA GLU A 472 -10.06 -3.74 -15.60
C GLU A 472 -11.10 -2.79 -15.01
N GLN A 473 -11.78 -2.02 -15.88
CA GLN A 473 -12.82 -1.09 -15.46
C GLN A 473 -14.06 -1.81 -14.96
N GLN A 474 -14.44 -2.93 -15.60
CA GLN A 474 -15.57 -3.73 -15.14
C GLN A 474 -15.31 -4.28 -13.74
N ARG A 475 -14.11 -4.79 -13.47
CA ARG A 475 -13.74 -5.37 -12.17
C ARG A 475 -13.82 -4.36 -11.02
N VAL A 476 -13.49 -3.08 -11.27
CA VAL A 476 -13.62 -2.01 -10.25
C VAL A 476 -15.04 -1.95 -9.69
N PHE A 477 -16.06 -1.89 -10.54
CA PHE A 477 -17.44 -1.81 -10.10
C PHE A 477 -17.98 -3.15 -9.57
N LEU A 478 -17.62 -4.27 -10.22
CA LEU A 478 -18.11 -5.59 -9.80
C LEU A 478 -17.60 -6.00 -8.42
N ARG A 479 -16.40 -5.58 -8.02
CA ARG A 479 -15.92 -5.77 -6.64
C ARG A 479 -16.76 -5.00 -5.61
N GLN A 480 -17.20 -3.78 -5.94
CA GLN A 480 -18.10 -3.03 -5.06
C GLN A 480 -19.42 -3.77 -4.86
N VAL A 481 -19.99 -4.31 -5.94
CA VAL A 481 -21.20 -5.15 -5.90
C VAL A 481 -20.95 -6.43 -5.07
N TYR A 482 -19.83 -7.10 -5.30
CA TYR A 482 -19.46 -8.32 -4.59
C TYR A 482 -19.40 -8.10 -3.06
N TYR A 483 -18.64 -7.11 -2.61
CA TYR A 483 -18.55 -6.83 -1.17
C TYR A 483 -19.85 -6.29 -0.58
N ALA A 484 -20.65 -5.53 -1.35
CA ALA A 484 -21.99 -5.11 -0.90
C ALA A 484 -22.91 -6.32 -0.63
N GLU A 485 -22.86 -7.35 -1.46
CA GLU A 485 -23.62 -8.60 -1.24
C GLU A 485 -23.12 -9.39 -0.03
N LEU A 486 -21.81 -9.43 0.20
CA LEU A 486 -21.23 -10.06 1.40
C LEU A 486 -21.64 -9.34 2.68
N THR A 487 -21.51 -8.01 2.72
CA THR A 487 -21.95 -7.17 3.87
C THR A 487 -23.42 -7.39 4.15
N ALA A 488 -24.28 -7.29 3.12
CA ALA A 488 -25.71 -7.45 3.29
C ALA A 488 -26.08 -8.87 3.74
N GLY A 489 -25.45 -9.91 3.15
CA GLY A 489 -25.65 -11.29 3.56
C GLY A 489 -25.25 -11.57 5.01
N GLY A 490 -24.16 -10.96 5.49
CA GLY A 490 -23.73 -11.04 6.88
C GLY A 490 -24.68 -10.34 7.85
N ARG A 491 -25.17 -9.15 7.51
CA ARG A 491 -26.10 -8.37 8.35
C ARG A 491 -27.48 -9.01 8.42
N GLU A 492 -27.98 -9.54 7.30
CA GLU A 492 -29.27 -10.24 7.24
C GLU A 492 -29.31 -11.48 8.15
N TYR A 493 -28.18 -12.17 8.34
CA TYR A 493 -28.11 -13.34 9.22
C TYR A 493 -28.54 -13.02 10.66
N ASN A 494 -28.17 -11.84 11.18
CA ASN A 494 -28.45 -11.41 12.54
C ASN A 494 -29.70 -10.54 12.69
N ASP A 495 -30.37 -10.15 11.60
CA ASP A 495 -31.56 -9.29 11.61
C ASP A 495 -32.86 -10.12 11.66
N PRO A 496 -33.59 -10.14 12.79
CA PRO A 496 -34.83 -10.92 12.92
C PRO A 496 -35.98 -10.42 12.04
N SER A 497 -35.88 -9.19 11.50
CA SER A 497 -36.85 -8.62 10.56
C SER A 497 -36.58 -9.01 9.11
N SER A 498 -35.40 -9.54 8.82
CA SER A 498 -35.02 -10.01 7.50
C SER A 498 -35.76 -11.29 7.13
N SER A 499 -36.24 -11.37 5.89
CA SER A 499 -36.78 -12.62 5.32
C SER A 499 -35.72 -13.73 5.18
N ARG A 500 -34.44 -13.41 5.39
CA ARG A 500 -33.30 -14.35 5.38
C ARG A 500 -32.59 -14.42 6.73
N TYR A 501 -33.31 -14.14 7.82
CA TYR A 501 -32.79 -14.31 9.18
C TYR A 501 -32.20 -15.71 9.38
N GLY A 502 -30.98 -15.78 9.93
CA GLY A 502 -30.25 -17.04 10.14
C GLY A 502 -29.72 -17.72 8.87
N SER A 503 -29.68 -17.03 7.73
CA SER A 503 -29.22 -17.60 6.45
C SER A 503 -28.09 -16.80 5.81
N TYR A 504 -27.03 -17.51 5.39
CA TYR A 504 -25.93 -16.96 4.60
C TYR A 504 -26.17 -17.03 3.08
N LEU A 505 -27.38 -17.41 2.65
CA LEU A 505 -27.66 -17.74 1.25
C LEU A 505 -27.29 -16.61 0.28
N ARG A 506 -27.57 -15.35 0.64
CA ARG A 506 -27.28 -14.18 -0.20
C ARG A 506 -25.78 -14.06 -0.52
N GLY A 507 -24.93 -14.06 0.52
CA GLY A 507 -23.48 -13.99 0.35
C GLY A 507 -22.91 -15.23 -0.34
N ARG A 508 -23.39 -16.43 0.01
CA ARG A 508 -22.96 -17.69 -0.65
C ARG A 508 -23.31 -17.73 -2.13
N ASN A 509 -24.46 -17.19 -2.53
CA ASN A 509 -24.83 -17.09 -3.95
C ASN A 509 -23.91 -16.12 -4.70
N ALA A 510 -23.53 -14.99 -4.08
CA ALA A 510 -22.57 -14.05 -4.68
C ALA A 510 -21.18 -14.70 -4.87
N ILE A 511 -20.69 -15.40 -3.84
CA ILE A 511 -19.44 -16.17 -3.89
C ILE A 511 -19.49 -17.22 -5.00
N ALA A 512 -20.54 -18.04 -5.04
CA ALA A 512 -20.67 -19.09 -6.03
C ALA A 512 -20.86 -18.56 -7.46
N ALA A 513 -21.45 -17.38 -7.62
CA ALA A 513 -21.60 -16.73 -8.92
C ALA A 513 -20.29 -16.16 -9.45
N LEU A 514 -19.45 -15.57 -8.58
CA LEU A 514 -18.15 -15.02 -8.99
C LEU A 514 -17.07 -16.10 -9.12
N PHE A 515 -17.14 -17.12 -8.27
CA PHE A 515 -16.17 -18.21 -8.16
C PHE A 515 -16.82 -19.59 -8.39
N PRO A 516 -17.30 -19.89 -9.60
CA PRO A 516 -18.04 -21.12 -9.88
C PRO A 516 -17.17 -22.39 -9.85
N ASN A 517 -15.85 -22.27 -10.07
CA ASN A 517 -14.92 -23.40 -10.22
C ASN A 517 -14.03 -23.59 -8.98
N GLN A 518 -14.60 -24.01 -7.86
CA GLN A 518 -13.89 -24.07 -6.57
C GLN A 518 -12.53 -24.79 -6.60
N ASP A 519 -12.43 -25.91 -7.32
CA ASP A 519 -11.19 -26.69 -7.43
C ASP A 519 -10.05 -25.96 -8.18
N ALA A 520 -10.37 -24.91 -8.94
CA ALA A 520 -9.40 -24.15 -9.72
C ALA A 520 -8.71 -23.05 -8.92
N TYR A 521 -9.28 -22.64 -7.79
CA TYR A 521 -8.75 -21.55 -6.99
C TYR A 521 -7.82 -22.09 -5.91
N GLN A 522 -6.56 -21.68 -5.93
CA GLN A 522 -5.56 -22.04 -4.92
C GLN A 522 -4.50 -20.95 -4.81
N GLY A 523 -4.36 -20.35 -3.64
CA GLY A 523 -3.32 -19.36 -3.38
C GLY A 523 -3.62 -18.45 -2.19
N ASP A 524 -2.57 -18.10 -1.48
CA ASP A 524 -2.64 -17.26 -0.27
C ASP A 524 -2.15 -15.83 -0.51
N ILE A 525 -2.64 -14.90 0.30
CA ILE A 525 -2.04 -13.58 0.48
C ILE A 525 -1.27 -13.58 1.80
N THR A 526 0.04 -13.37 1.76
CA THR A 526 0.90 -13.45 2.95
C THR A 526 1.84 -12.25 3.07
N MET A 527 1.78 -11.61 4.24
CA MET A 527 2.72 -10.57 4.67
C MET A 527 3.01 -10.69 6.16
N PHE A 528 4.22 -10.35 6.60
CA PHE A 528 4.62 -10.43 8.00
C PHE A 528 5.76 -9.49 8.37
N SER A 529 6.19 -9.52 9.63
CA SER A 529 7.34 -8.77 10.10
C SER A 529 8.53 -9.69 10.36
N ALA A 530 9.73 -9.21 10.04
CA ALA A 530 10.99 -9.87 10.34
C ALA A 530 12.04 -8.87 10.81
N SER A 531 12.97 -9.34 11.63
CA SER A 531 14.14 -8.56 12.03
C SER A 531 15.24 -8.74 10.98
N SER A 532 15.74 -7.65 10.42
CA SER A 532 16.96 -7.63 9.61
C SER A 532 18.14 -7.11 10.44
N GLY A 533 19.36 -7.61 10.18
CA GLY A 533 20.55 -7.26 10.94
C GLY A 533 20.74 -8.06 12.25
N SER A 534 21.75 -7.71 13.04
CA SER A 534 22.09 -8.39 14.30
C SER A 534 22.49 -7.42 15.40
N GLY A 535 22.26 -7.80 16.66
CA GLY A 535 22.62 -7.00 17.83
C GLY A 535 21.84 -5.69 17.94
N ALA A 536 22.51 -4.60 18.34
CA ALA A 536 21.89 -3.29 18.54
C ALA A 536 21.41 -2.61 17.24
N ASN A 537 21.77 -3.14 16.06
CA ASN A 537 21.38 -2.60 14.75
C ASN A 537 20.23 -3.39 14.10
N ALA A 538 19.57 -4.28 14.86
CA ALA A 538 18.41 -5.01 14.38
C ALA A 538 17.28 -4.02 14.01
N THR A 539 16.84 -4.06 12.75
CA THR A 539 15.72 -3.25 12.25
C THR A 539 14.54 -4.16 11.99
N ILE A 540 13.35 -3.75 12.43
CA ILE A 540 12.12 -4.50 12.18
C ILE A 540 11.53 -4.05 10.85
N ASN A 541 11.58 -4.92 9.86
CA ASN A 541 10.93 -4.72 8.57
C ASN A 541 9.58 -5.41 8.60
N SER A 542 8.56 -4.80 7.98
CA SER A 542 7.21 -5.34 7.94
C SER A 542 6.63 -5.19 6.55
N GLY A 543 5.99 -6.23 6.04
CA GLY A 543 5.09 -6.10 4.90
C GLY A 543 3.79 -5.43 5.34
N TYR A 544 3.29 -4.52 4.50
CA TYR A 544 2.07 -3.77 4.75
C TYR A 544 1.37 -3.36 3.46
N VAL A 545 0.10 -3.00 3.60
CA VAL A 545 -0.67 -2.37 2.52
C VAL A 545 -1.40 -1.17 3.09
N HIS A 546 -1.10 0.01 2.57
CA HIS A 546 -1.67 1.27 3.04
C HIS A 546 -2.37 2.03 1.92
N THR A 547 -3.41 2.77 2.30
CA THR A 547 -3.96 3.84 1.49
C THR A 547 -4.00 5.12 2.30
N ASP A 548 -3.11 6.05 1.96
CA ASP A 548 -2.99 7.33 2.60
C ASP A 548 -3.77 8.39 1.81
N PHE A 549 -4.52 9.22 2.56
CA PHE A 549 -5.38 10.27 2.00
C PHE A 549 -6.49 9.73 1.09
N GLY A 550 -6.99 8.54 1.44
CA GLY A 550 -8.15 7.89 0.84
C GLY A 550 -7.81 6.75 -0.12
N GLY A 551 -8.86 6.02 -0.51
CA GLY A 551 -8.76 4.80 -1.32
C GLY A 551 -9.03 3.55 -0.47
N ASP A 552 -9.70 2.57 -1.06
CA ASP A 552 -10.05 1.31 -0.38
C ASP A 552 -8.89 0.31 -0.44
N ILE A 553 -8.86 -0.64 0.51
CA ILE A 553 -8.03 -1.85 0.44
C ILE A 553 -8.94 -3.07 0.27
N GLN A 554 -8.72 -3.85 -0.80
CA GLN A 554 -9.55 -5.01 -1.13
C GLN A 554 -8.72 -6.28 -1.33
N PHE A 555 -8.96 -7.32 -0.52
CA PHE A 555 -8.27 -8.60 -0.61
C PHE A 555 -9.23 -9.72 -1.00
N LEU A 556 -8.85 -10.52 -2.00
CA LEU A 556 -9.61 -11.70 -2.44
C LEU A 556 -8.71 -12.93 -2.55
N ALA A 557 -9.02 -13.98 -1.79
CA ALA A 557 -8.37 -15.29 -1.85
C ALA A 557 -9.43 -16.41 -2.05
N PRO A 558 -9.97 -16.60 -3.27
CA PRO A 558 -11.06 -17.54 -3.55
C PRO A 558 -10.83 -19.02 -3.24
N GLY A 559 -9.60 -19.45 -3.01
CA GLY A 559 -9.29 -20.82 -2.60
C GLY A 559 -8.13 -20.91 -1.63
N GLY A 560 -7.89 -19.86 -0.85
CA GLY A 560 -6.82 -19.81 0.15
C GLY A 560 -7.12 -18.85 1.28
N GLY A 561 -6.09 -18.59 2.08
CA GLY A 561 -6.13 -17.76 3.27
C GLY A 561 -5.47 -16.38 3.10
N VAL A 562 -5.71 -15.53 4.09
CA VAL A 562 -5.05 -14.23 4.23
C VAL A 562 -4.30 -14.21 5.55
N THR A 563 -2.98 -14.06 5.50
CA THR A 563 -2.12 -13.98 6.68
C THR A 563 -1.44 -12.62 6.75
N VAL A 564 -1.71 -11.88 7.83
CA VAL A 564 -1.15 -10.54 8.10
C VAL A 564 -0.41 -10.56 9.44
N GLY A 565 0.93 -10.60 9.38
CA GLY A 565 1.80 -10.70 10.54
C GLY A 565 2.21 -12.12 10.90
N THR A 566 3.22 -12.22 11.76
CA THR A 566 3.69 -13.49 12.36
C THR A 566 3.46 -13.49 13.87
N GLU A 567 3.46 -14.68 14.45
CA GLU A 567 3.46 -14.87 15.89
C GLU A 567 4.90 -14.77 16.43
N GLY A 568 5.18 -13.83 17.33
CA GLY A 568 6.41 -13.80 18.13
C GLY A 568 7.34 -12.60 17.94
N LEU A 569 7.27 -11.90 16.81
CA LEU A 569 8.01 -10.64 16.60
C LEU A 569 7.06 -9.44 16.61
N ALA A 570 7.27 -8.50 17.53
CA ALA A 570 6.51 -7.26 17.54
C ALA A 570 6.73 -6.53 16.20
N PRO A 571 5.66 -6.18 15.46
CA PRO A 571 5.81 -5.56 14.16
C PRO A 571 6.30 -4.12 14.26
N GLY A 572 6.77 -3.58 13.13
CA GLY A 572 7.05 -2.16 12.98
C GLY A 572 5.80 -1.28 13.16
N ALA A 573 6.01 0.03 13.25
CA ALA A 573 4.92 1.01 13.36
C ALA A 573 4.00 1.02 12.14
N ASP A 574 4.49 0.52 10.99
CA ASP A 574 3.81 0.57 9.69
C ASP A 574 3.23 -0.77 9.25
N ALA A 575 3.31 -1.82 10.08
CA ALA A 575 2.82 -3.13 9.66
C ALA A 575 1.30 -3.19 9.54
N GLY A 576 0.81 -4.01 8.60
CA GLY A 576 -0.59 -4.41 8.51
C GLY A 576 -1.35 -3.77 7.35
N LEU A 577 -2.66 -3.70 7.50
CA LEU A 577 -3.56 -3.05 6.55
C LEU A 577 -4.09 -1.77 7.19
N ILE A 578 -3.81 -0.62 6.59
CA ILE A 578 -4.20 0.68 7.17
C ILE A 578 -4.78 1.59 6.09
N THR A 579 -5.99 2.09 6.30
CA THR A 579 -6.51 3.22 5.53
C THR A 579 -6.44 4.49 6.36
N GLN A 580 -5.98 5.57 5.73
CA GLN A 580 -5.89 6.89 6.31
C GLN A 580 -6.66 7.90 5.44
N GLY A 581 -7.61 8.61 6.05
CA GLY A 581 -8.63 9.33 5.30
C GLY A 581 -9.85 8.44 5.03
N GLU A 582 -10.57 8.72 3.94
CA GLU A 582 -11.75 7.96 3.54
C GLU A 582 -11.36 6.69 2.78
N GLY A 583 -11.61 5.50 3.36
CA GLY A 583 -11.35 4.23 2.69
C GLY A 583 -11.73 3.03 3.54
N ASN A 584 -12.35 2.04 2.91
CA ASN A 584 -12.78 0.79 3.52
C ASN A 584 -11.69 -0.28 3.41
N ILE A 585 -11.72 -1.26 4.32
CA ILE A 585 -10.93 -2.50 4.18
C ILE A 585 -11.90 -3.66 4.00
N GLN A 586 -11.78 -4.37 2.88
CA GLN A 586 -12.70 -5.43 2.49
C GLN A 586 -11.92 -6.70 2.15
N ILE A 587 -12.20 -7.79 2.87
CA ILE A 587 -11.42 -9.02 2.78
C ILE A 587 -12.35 -10.20 2.56
N TYR A 588 -12.02 -11.03 1.56
CA TYR A 588 -12.62 -12.33 1.35
C TYR A 588 -11.52 -13.40 1.31
N SER A 589 -11.70 -14.46 2.11
CA SER A 589 -10.88 -15.68 2.05
C SER A 589 -11.78 -16.92 2.06
N GLN A 590 -11.38 -17.95 1.31
CA GLN A 590 -12.01 -19.27 1.43
C GLN A 590 -11.63 -19.89 2.78
N ASP A 591 -10.34 -19.87 3.10
CA ASP A 591 -9.80 -20.36 4.37
C ASP A 591 -9.83 -19.23 5.42
N SER A 592 -8.83 -19.17 6.30
CA SER A 592 -8.79 -18.24 7.44
C SER A 592 -8.22 -16.87 7.09
N LEU A 593 -8.67 -15.86 7.83
CA LEU A 593 -8.01 -14.57 7.99
C LEU A 593 -7.26 -14.58 9.33
N LEU A 594 -5.93 -14.65 9.27
CA LEU A 594 -5.06 -14.74 10.43
C LEU A 594 -4.28 -13.44 10.63
N LEU A 595 -4.61 -12.72 11.70
CA LEU A 595 -3.84 -11.58 12.16
C LEU A 595 -2.84 -12.06 13.22
N GLY A 596 -1.53 -11.95 12.97
CA GLY A 596 -0.49 -12.32 13.93
C GLY A 596 -0.35 -11.28 15.04
N LEU A 597 0.83 -10.64 15.12
CA LEU A 597 1.03 -9.46 15.97
C LEU A 597 0.69 -8.12 15.27
N SER A 598 0.13 -8.19 14.05
CA SER A 598 -0.15 -7.05 13.16
C SER A 598 -1.52 -6.40 13.40
N ARG A 599 -1.99 -5.58 12.44
CA ARG A 599 -3.23 -4.81 12.54
C ARG A 599 -3.98 -4.68 11.21
N ILE A 600 -5.28 -4.47 11.33
CA ILE A 600 -6.20 -4.10 10.23
C ILE A 600 -6.99 -2.90 10.74
N MET A 601 -6.74 -1.70 10.22
CA MET A 601 -7.26 -0.47 10.82
C MET A 601 -7.69 0.59 9.82
N THR A 602 -8.81 1.24 10.11
CA THR A 602 -9.21 2.49 9.44
C THR A 602 -9.07 3.64 10.44
N THR A 603 -8.34 4.69 10.07
CA THR A 603 -7.91 5.74 11.03
C THR A 603 -8.79 6.98 11.04
N PHE A 604 -9.52 7.27 9.96
CA PHE A 604 -10.42 8.42 9.83
C PHE A 604 -11.76 7.99 9.21
N GLY A 605 -12.48 7.09 9.90
CA GLY A 605 -13.72 6.50 9.37
C GLY A 605 -13.43 5.37 8.37
N GLY A 606 -14.45 4.91 7.65
CA GLY A 606 -14.35 3.75 6.75
C GLY A 606 -14.61 2.42 7.44
N ASP A 607 -15.29 1.53 6.71
CA ASP A 607 -15.78 0.26 7.23
C ASP A 607 -14.75 -0.87 7.06
N ILE A 608 -14.82 -1.88 7.92
CA ILE A 608 -14.06 -3.13 7.76
C ILE A 608 -15.03 -4.28 7.54
N LEU A 609 -14.92 -4.94 6.39
CA LEU A 609 -15.58 -6.21 6.09
C LEU A 609 -14.53 -7.31 6.02
N ALA A 610 -14.74 -8.40 6.77
CA ALA A 610 -13.98 -9.63 6.59
C ALA A 610 -14.92 -10.83 6.50
N TRP A 611 -14.81 -11.58 5.42
CA TRP A 611 -15.53 -12.83 5.20
C TRP A 611 -14.55 -13.99 5.02
N SER A 612 -14.63 -14.97 5.91
CA SER A 612 -13.92 -16.25 5.83
C SER A 612 -14.94 -17.37 5.62
N ALA A 613 -14.91 -18.04 4.47
CA ALA A 613 -15.99 -18.95 4.09
C ALA A 613 -15.99 -20.26 4.89
N GLU A 614 -14.82 -20.87 5.05
CA GLU A 614 -14.60 -22.17 5.72
C GLU A 614 -13.71 -22.07 6.96
N GLY A 615 -12.90 -21.01 7.06
CA GLY A 615 -11.91 -20.83 8.11
C GLY A 615 -12.32 -19.88 9.24
N ASP A 616 -11.31 -19.47 10.01
CA ASP A 616 -11.44 -18.60 11.16
C ASP A 616 -11.06 -17.15 10.81
N ILE A 617 -11.60 -16.21 11.58
CA ILE A 617 -11.12 -14.82 11.63
C ILE A 617 -10.46 -14.60 12.98
N ASN A 618 -9.14 -14.39 12.98
CA ASN A 618 -8.36 -14.14 14.20
C ASN A 618 -7.86 -12.69 14.22
N ALA A 619 -8.17 -11.94 15.28
CA ALA A 619 -7.71 -10.56 15.47
C ALA A 619 -6.33 -10.46 16.14
N GLY A 620 -5.67 -11.58 16.41
CA GLY A 620 -4.27 -11.64 16.78
C GLY A 620 -3.95 -11.36 18.24
N ARG A 621 -2.65 -11.27 18.50
CA ARG A 621 -2.08 -11.20 19.86
C ARG A 621 -1.17 -10.00 20.11
N GLY A 622 -1.13 -9.05 19.18
CA GLY A 622 -0.29 -7.86 19.32
C GLY A 622 -0.70 -6.94 20.47
N SER A 623 0.21 -6.05 20.88
CA SER A 623 -0.04 -5.10 21.98
C SER A 623 -1.10 -4.06 21.62
N LYS A 624 -2.00 -3.75 22.57
CA LYS A 624 -2.99 -2.67 22.46
C LYS A 624 -2.39 -1.26 22.48
N THR A 625 -1.08 -1.12 22.77
CA THR A 625 -0.40 0.18 22.94
C THR A 625 0.63 0.49 21.86
N THR A 626 0.78 -0.35 20.82
CA THR A 626 1.73 -0.08 19.73
C THR A 626 1.32 1.19 18.99
N VAL A 627 2.19 2.20 18.95
CA VAL A 627 1.88 3.49 18.31
C VAL A 627 2.08 3.38 16.81
N ILE A 628 1.07 3.84 16.05
CA ILE A 628 1.15 4.05 14.60
C ILE A 628 1.78 5.42 14.41
N TYR A 629 2.87 5.44 13.66
CA TYR A 629 3.52 6.68 13.27
C TYR A 629 3.19 6.93 11.80
N THR A 630 2.14 7.71 11.56
CA THR A 630 1.85 8.21 10.23
C THR A 630 2.79 9.38 9.93
N PRO A 631 3.57 9.34 8.83
CA PRO A 631 4.34 10.49 8.38
C PRO A 631 3.38 11.67 8.12
N PRO A 632 3.61 12.84 8.71
CA PRO A 632 2.73 13.97 8.47
C PRO A 632 2.78 14.38 6.99
N LYS A 633 1.61 14.48 6.32
CA LYS A 633 1.55 15.08 4.98
C LYS A 633 2.06 16.51 5.07
N ARG A 634 3.23 16.74 4.49
CA ARG A 634 3.84 18.05 4.39
C ARG A 634 3.46 18.62 3.03
N THR A 635 2.54 19.56 3.05
CA THR A 635 2.15 20.29 1.83
C THR A 635 2.89 21.63 1.81
N TYR A 636 3.36 22.02 0.64
CA TYR A 636 4.03 23.29 0.39
C TYR A 636 3.18 24.10 -0.57
N ASP A 637 2.74 25.30 -0.21
CA ASP A 637 2.13 26.16 -1.22
C ASP A 637 3.18 26.77 -2.16
N ILE A 638 2.72 27.41 -3.23
CA ILE A 638 3.56 28.08 -4.22
C ILE A 638 4.40 29.25 -3.65
N TYR A 639 4.13 29.68 -2.42
CA TYR A 639 4.84 30.72 -1.69
C TYR A 639 5.79 30.15 -0.63
N GLY A 640 5.92 28.83 -0.53
CA GLY A 640 6.80 28.13 0.42
C GLY A 640 6.21 27.98 1.83
N ASN A 641 4.92 28.26 2.04
CA ASN A 641 4.27 27.99 3.32
C ASN A 641 4.09 26.49 3.50
N VAL A 642 4.50 26.00 4.66
CA VAL A 642 4.39 24.59 5.04
C VAL A 642 3.11 24.38 5.82
N ALA A 643 2.18 23.60 5.28
CA ALA A 643 1.05 23.08 6.02
C ALA A 643 1.29 21.60 6.32
N LEU A 644 1.29 21.28 7.61
CA LEU A 644 1.48 19.93 8.12
C LEU A 644 0.11 19.40 8.57
N ALA A 645 -0.35 18.30 7.98
CA ALA A 645 -1.62 17.70 8.40
C ALA A 645 -1.52 17.23 9.87
N PRO A 646 -2.46 17.62 10.76
CA PRO A 646 -2.42 17.21 12.17
C PRO A 646 -2.55 15.69 12.27
N GLN A 647 -1.62 15.08 13.01
CA GLN A 647 -1.58 13.66 13.29
C GLN A 647 -2.29 13.37 14.60
N VAL A 648 -3.25 12.44 14.59
CA VAL A 648 -3.74 11.83 15.83
C VAL A 648 -3.09 10.46 15.93
N PRO A 649 -2.08 10.28 16.82
CA PRO A 649 -1.42 8.98 16.99
C PRO A 649 -2.47 7.91 17.29
N SER A 650 -2.66 7.01 16.34
CA SER A 650 -3.50 5.84 16.53
C SER A 650 -2.64 4.75 17.18
N THR A 651 -3.22 3.96 18.07
CA THR A 651 -2.47 2.91 18.77
C THR A 651 -3.21 1.58 18.72
N GLY A 652 -2.45 0.49 18.70
CA GLY A 652 -2.92 -0.88 18.92
C GLY A 652 -2.64 -1.84 17.77
N ALA A 653 -2.53 -3.11 18.10
CA ALA A 653 -2.70 -4.23 17.18
C ALA A 653 -4.19 -4.62 17.07
N GLY A 654 -4.48 -5.60 16.23
CA GLY A 654 -5.83 -6.14 16.07
C GLY A 654 -6.66 -5.41 15.02
N ILE A 655 -7.97 -5.64 15.04
CA ILE A 655 -8.91 -5.08 14.07
C ILE A 655 -9.57 -3.84 14.69
N ALA A 656 -9.49 -2.68 14.01
CA ALA A 656 -10.11 -1.48 14.55
C ALA A 656 -10.61 -0.47 13.51
N THR A 657 -11.81 0.08 13.72
CA THR A 657 -12.24 1.33 13.09
C THR A 657 -12.08 2.46 14.10
N LEU A 658 -11.35 3.50 13.73
CA LEU A 658 -11.06 4.63 14.60
C LEU A 658 -11.78 5.88 14.06
N ASN A 659 -12.30 6.64 15.01
CA ASN A 659 -12.90 7.94 14.74
C ASN A 659 -12.29 8.99 15.67
N PRO A 660 -11.08 9.50 15.35
CA PRO A 660 -10.36 10.42 16.22
C PRO A 660 -10.95 11.85 16.21
N ILE A 661 -11.75 12.20 15.19
CA ILE A 661 -12.33 13.54 15.02
C ILE A 661 -13.86 13.41 14.93
N PRO A 662 -14.64 14.06 15.81
CA PRO A 662 -16.10 13.89 15.85
C PRO A 662 -16.86 14.15 14.54
N ASP A 663 -16.30 14.95 13.63
CA ASP A 663 -16.92 15.31 12.35
C ASP A 663 -16.80 14.22 11.28
N VAL A 664 -15.96 13.20 11.50
CA VAL A 664 -15.81 12.06 10.60
C VAL A 664 -16.86 10.99 10.95
N PRO A 665 -17.59 10.43 9.97
CA PRO A 665 -18.53 9.34 10.24
C PRO A 665 -17.84 8.13 10.89
N PRO A 666 -18.43 7.52 11.93
CA PRO A 666 -17.89 6.31 12.51
C PRO A 666 -17.97 5.15 11.52
N GLY A 667 -16.94 4.29 11.51
CA GLY A 667 -16.88 3.11 10.64
C GLY A 667 -17.43 1.85 11.31
N ASP A 668 -18.20 1.06 10.57
CA ASP A 668 -18.76 -0.22 10.99
C ASP A 668 -17.74 -1.37 10.80
N ILE A 669 -17.93 -2.46 11.53
CA ILE A 669 -17.20 -3.73 11.32
C ILE A 669 -18.17 -4.88 11.09
N ASP A 670 -18.01 -5.58 9.98
CA ASP A 670 -18.72 -6.82 9.62
C ASP A 670 -17.73 -7.99 9.56
N LEU A 671 -17.82 -8.93 10.51
CA LEU A 671 -17.00 -10.15 10.55
C LEU A 671 -17.87 -11.39 10.33
N ILE A 672 -17.68 -12.08 9.22
CA ILE A 672 -18.49 -13.22 8.81
C ILE A 672 -17.62 -14.47 8.68
N ALA A 673 -17.88 -15.49 9.49
CA ALA A 673 -17.18 -16.78 9.45
C ALA A 673 -18.21 -17.93 9.54
N PRO A 674 -18.95 -18.25 8.47
CA PRO A 674 -20.14 -19.12 8.54
C PRO A 674 -19.87 -20.52 9.09
N LEU A 675 -18.67 -21.06 8.87
CA LEU A 675 -18.25 -22.39 9.33
C LEU A 675 -17.15 -22.35 10.39
N GLY A 676 -16.60 -21.19 10.70
CA GLY A 676 -15.48 -21.05 11.62
C GLY A 676 -15.74 -20.12 12.80
N THR A 677 -14.65 -19.68 13.40
CA THR A 677 -14.63 -18.93 14.65
C THR A 677 -14.16 -17.51 14.42
N VAL A 678 -14.85 -16.54 15.00
CA VAL A 678 -14.33 -15.18 15.16
C VAL A 678 -13.68 -15.08 16.54
N ASP A 679 -12.35 -15.00 16.56
CA ASP A 679 -11.55 -14.84 17.77
C ASP A 679 -11.00 -13.42 17.87
N ALA A 680 -11.45 -12.67 18.87
CA ALA A 680 -10.94 -11.33 19.16
C ALA A 680 -9.49 -11.33 19.69
N GLY A 681 -8.93 -12.49 20.02
CA GLY A 681 -7.55 -12.66 20.47
C GLY A 681 -7.19 -11.80 21.69
N GLU A 682 -5.89 -11.60 21.93
CA GLU A 682 -5.40 -10.69 22.97
C GLU A 682 -5.36 -9.23 22.49
N ALA A 683 -5.17 -9.01 21.18
CA ALA A 683 -5.13 -7.68 20.58
C ALA A 683 -6.49 -6.98 20.66
N GLY A 684 -7.58 -7.74 20.51
CA GLY A 684 -8.96 -7.25 20.61
C GLY A 684 -9.50 -6.64 19.31
N ILE A 685 -10.79 -6.31 19.36
CA ILE A 685 -11.52 -5.67 18.26
C ILE A 685 -12.13 -4.37 18.80
N ARG A 686 -11.91 -3.24 18.10
CA ARG A 686 -12.38 -1.92 18.51
C ARG A 686 -13.19 -1.26 17.41
N VAL A 687 -14.41 -0.84 17.71
CA VAL A 687 -15.34 -0.35 16.70
C VAL A 687 -15.87 1.03 17.08
N SER A 688 -15.67 1.99 16.19
CA SER A 688 -16.21 3.36 16.32
C SER A 688 -17.70 3.44 15.96
N GLY A 689 -18.16 2.63 15.00
CA GLY A 689 -19.56 2.48 14.61
C GLY A 689 -20.22 1.24 15.21
N ASN A 690 -20.96 0.52 14.38
CA ASN A 690 -21.64 -0.72 14.72
C ASN A 690 -20.78 -1.95 14.41
N ILE A 691 -21.01 -3.03 15.14
CA ILE A 691 -20.39 -4.32 14.82
C ILE A 691 -21.45 -5.39 14.54
N ASN A 692 -21.21 -6.18 13.50
CA ASN A 692 -21.98 -7.37 13.18
C ASN A 692 -21.03 -8.56 13.08
N ILE A 693 -21.28 -9.60 13.88
CA ILE A 693 -20.52 -10.84 13.87
C ILE A 693 -21.45 -12.00 13.51
N ALA A 694 -21.21 -12.67 12.39
CA ALA A 694 -21.98 -13.82 11.96
C ALA A 694 -21.04 -15.02 11.82
N ALA A 695 -20.94 -15.84 12.87
CA ALA A 695 -19.99 -16.95 12.94
C ALA A 695 -20.56 -18.18 13.67
N LEU A 696 -19.95 -19.35 13.47
CA LEU A 696 -20.30 -20.57 14.21
C LEU A 696 -19.96 -20.41 15.70
N HIS A 697 -18.78 -19.84 15.98
CA HIS A 697 -18.32 -19.55 17.33
C HIS A 697 -17.72 -18.16 17.42
N VAL A 698 -17.87 -17.52 18.58
CA VAL A 698 -17.21 -16.26 18.90
C VAL A 698 -16.43 -16.45 20.19
N VAL A 699 -15.11 -16.27 20.12
CA VAL A 699 -14.17 -16.48 21.22
C VAL A 699 -13.56 -15.14 21.64
N ASN A 700 -13.16 -15.06 22.92
CA ASN A 700 -12.58 -13.85 23.51
C ASN A 700 -13.46 -12.59 23.36
N ALA A 701 -14.79 -12.75 23.34
CA ALA A 701 -15.76 -11.66 23.17
C ALA A 701 -15.58 -10.49 24.17
N ALA A 702 -14.98 -10.74 25.34
CA ALA A 702 -14.64 -9.71 26.32
C ALA A 702 -13.63 -8.65 25.79
N ASN A 703 -12.82 -9.02 24.80
CA ASN A 703 -11.86 -8.15 24.11
C ASN A 703 -12.47 -7.36 22.94
N ILE A 704 -13.78 -7.48 22.71
CA ILE A 704 -14.51 -6.67 21.73
C ILE A 704 -15.05 -5.42 22.43
N LYS A 705 -14.79 -4.24 21.83
CA LYS A 705 -15.24 -2.93 22.30
C LYS A 705 -15.95 -2.21 21.17
N VAL A 706 -17.19 -1.81 21.42
CA VAL A 706 -18.10 -1.23 20.41
C VAL A 706 -18.66 0.07 20.97
N GLN A 707 -18.63 1.13 20.18
CA GLN A 707 -19.27 2.41 20.54
C GLN A 707 -20.73 2.46 20.09
N GLY A 708 -21.05 1.91 18.92
CA GLY A 708 -22.41 1.79 18.38
C GLY A 708 -23.13 0.50 18.82
N THR A 709 -24.00 0.00 17.94
CA THR A 709 -24.79 -1.22 18.19
C THR A 709 -23.98 -2.48 17.90
N SER A 710 -24.30 -3.58 18.60
CA SER A 710 -23.64 -4.87 18.40
C SER A 710 -24.65 -5.98 18.08
N ALA A 711 -24.30 -6.81 17.11
CA ALA A 711 -25.05 -8.01 16.72
C ALA A 711 -24.12 -9.24 16.70
N GLY A 712 -24.63 -10.38 17.16
CA GLY A 712 -23.92 -11.66 17.15
C GLY A 712 -22.81 -11.87 18.20
N ILE A 713 -22.59 -10.91 19.10
CA ILE A 713 -21.69 -11.09 20.25
C ILE A 713 -22.42 -11.93 21.33
N PRO A 714 -21.83 -13.03 21.83
CA PRO A 714 -22.41 -13.80 22.92
C PRO A 714 -22.62 -12.91 24.16
N THR A 715 -23.86 -12.71 24.58
CA THR A 715 -24.14 -12.07 25.87
C THR A 715 -23.71 -13.03 26.96
N ALA A 716 -22.71 -12.67 27.76
CA ALA A 716 -22.31 -13.46 28.91
C ALA A 716 -23.54 -13.73 29.79
N ALA A 717 -23.95 -14.99 29.91
CA ALA A 717 -24.97 -15.39 30.86
C ALA A 717 -24.42 -15.04 32.25
N VAL A 718 -24.97 -14.02 32.90
CA VAL A 718 -24.65 -13.72 34.29
C VAL A 718 -25.00 -14.99 35.06
N PRO A 719 -24.03 -15.70 35.68
CA PRO A 719 -24.35 -16.84 36.50
C PRO A 719 -25.37 -16.36 37.50
N ASN A 720 -26.52 -17.03 37.60
CA ASN A 720 -27.61 -16.58 38.45
C ASN A 720 -27.13 -16.59 39.92
N ILE A 721 -26.56 -15.48 40.38
CA ILE A 721 -26.00 -15.31 41.74
C ILE A 721 -27.13 -15.47 42.77
N GLY A 722 -28.39 -15.26 42.33
CA GLY A 722 -29.60 -15.62 43.06
C GLY A 722 -29.68 -17.11 43.36
N ALA A 723 -29.37 -18.01 42.42
CA ALA A 723 -29.37 -19.45 42.68
C ALA A 723 -28.24 -19.88 43.64
N LEU A 724 -27.07 -19.23 43.58
CA LEU A 724 -25.94 -19.50 44.49
C LEU A 724 -26.18 -18.98 45.91
N THR A 725 -26.81 -17.82 46.06
CA THR A 725 -27.24 -17.27 47.36
C THR A 725 -28.41 -18.05 47.94
N THR A 726 -29.34 -18.53 47.12
CA THR A 726 -30.45 -19.40 47.57
C THR A 726 -29.93 -20.78 48.00
N ALA A 727 -28.97 -21.36 47.27
CA ALA A 727 -28.30 -22.60 47.66
C ALA A 727 -27.47 -22.45 48.95
N SER A 728 -26.79 -21.32 49.13
CA SER A 728 -26.03 -21.01 50.36
C SER A 728 -26.96 -20.80 51.57
N ASN A 729 -28.09 -20.12 51.37
CA ASN A 729 -29.11 -19.93 52.41
C ASN A 729 -29.80 -21.26 52.79
N ALA A 730 -30.06 -22.14 51.81
CA ALA A 730 -30.61 -23.47 52.05
C ALA A 730 -29.60 -24.40 52.76
N ALA A 731 -28.31 -24.34 52.41
CA ALA A 731 -27.24 -25.08 53.08
C ALA A 731 -27.02 -24.58 54.53
N GLY A 732 -27.10 -23.27 54.76
CA GLY A 732 -27.04 -22.66 56.10
C GLY A 732 -28.24 -23.06 56.97
N ALA A 733 -29.45 -23.11 56.41
CA ALA A 733 -30.64 -23.59 57.11
C ALA A 733 -30.59 -25.10 57.42
N ALA A 734 -30.05 -25.92 56.51
CA ALA A 734 -29.83 -27.35 56.76
C ALA A 734 -28.78 -27.59 57.85
N ALA A 735 -27.70 -26.81 57.90
CA ALA A 735 -26.68 -26.87 58.95
C ALA A 735 -27.20 -26.42 60.32
N ALA A 736 -28.07 -25.40 60.37
CA ALA A 736 -28.73 -24.96 61.60
C ALA A 736 -29.73 -26.01 62.15
N THR A 737 -30.34 -26.80 61.27
CA THR A 737 -31.26 -27.89 61.66
C THR A 737 -30.51 -29.14 62.13
N ALA A 738 -29.32 -29.41 61.57
CA ALA A 738 -28.45 -30.51 62.01
C ALA A 738 -27.79 -30.24 63.38
N GLY A 739 -27.58 -28.98 63.76
CA GLY A 739 -27.03 -28.60 65.07
C GLY A 739 -28.00 -28.76 66.26
N ASN A 740 -29.31 -28.80 66.01
CA ASN A 740 -30.34 -28.82 67.06
C ASN A 740 -31.04 -30.19 67.23
N ALA A 741 -30.79 -31.18 66.37
CA ALA A 741 -31.37 -32.53 66.52
C ALA A 741 -30.70 -33.39 67.63
N GLY A 742 -29.67 -32.89 68.30
CA GLY A 742 -28.96 -33.59 69.38
C GLY A 742 -29.38 -33.21 70.81
N ARG A 743 -30.36 -32.33 71.01
CA ARG A 743 -30.70 -31.80 72.34
C ARG A 743 -32.21 -31.66 72.57
N GLN A 744 -33.00 -32.70 72.31
CA GLN A 744 -34.38 -32.78 72.83
C GLN A 744 -34.91 -34.21 72.77
N ALA A 745 -34.37 -35.06 73.63
CA ALA A 745 -34.96 -36.34 73.97
C ALA A 745 -34.90 -36.49 75.50
N ASN A 746 -35.83 -35.85 76.21
CA ASN A 746 -36.42 -36.42 77.42
C ASN A 746 -37.58 -35.57 77.94
N THR A 747 -38.62 -36.29 78.36
CA THR A 747 -39.85 -35.88 79.08
C THR A 747 -40.95 -35.19 78.26
N GLY A 748 -42.02 -35.95 78.00
CA GLY A 748 -43.36 -35.43 77.73
C GLY A 748 -44.39 -36.25 78.49
N GLN A 749 -45.16 -35.60 79.37
CA GLN A 749 -46.44 -36.10 79.83
C GLN A 749 -47.40 -34.91 80.04
N ASP A 750 -48.40 -34.89 79.16
CA ASP A 750 -49.81 -34.50 79.30
C ASP A 750 -50.29 -33.06 79.61
N LEU A 751 -51.21 -32.63 78.72
CA LEU A 751 -52.39 -31.75 78.84
C LEU A 751 -52.33 -30.30 78.26
N PRO A 752 -53.49 -29.74 77.81
CA PRO A 752 -53.64 -29.17 76.45
C PRO A 752 -54.08 -27.69 76.40
N SER A 753 -54.10 -27.12 75.19
CA SER A 753 -55.26 -26.44 74.54
C SER A 753 -55.00 -25.11 73.81
N ILE A 754 -55.71 -24.98 72.68
CA ILE A 754 -56.24 -23.78 72.01
C ILE A 754 -55.31 -22.97 71.06
N ILE A 755 -55.84 -22.84 69.84
CA ILE A 755 -55.36 -22.08 68.69
C ILE A 755 -55.78 -20.61 68.86
N THR A 756 -54.85 -19.68 68.65
CA THR A 756 -55.19 -18.30 68.24
C THR A 756 -54.14 -17.86 67.22
N VAL A 757 -54.63 -17.54 66.02
CA VAL A 757 -53.86 -17.06 64.88
C VAL A 757 -53.99 -15.54 64.88
N GLU A 758 -52.86 -14.82 64.88
CA GLU A 758 -52.84 -13.40 64.55
C GLU A 758 -51.85 -13.17 63.41
N VAL A 759 -52.41 -12.75 62.28
CA VAL A 759 -51.70 -12.36 61.07
C VAL A 759 -51.65 -10.84 61.06
N ILE A 760 -50.46 -10.26 60.87
CA ILE A 760 -50.32 -8.83 60.57
C ILE A 760 -49.54 -8.69 59.25
N GLY A 761 -50.30 -8.50 58.16
CA GLY A 761 -49.94 -7.58 57.07
C GLY A 761 -50.72 -6.27 57.28
N TYR A 762 -50.53 -5.12 56.63
CA TYR A 762 -49.92 -4.72 55.35
C TYR A 762 -49.70 -3.19 55.38
N GLY A 763 -48.76 -2.67 54.59
CA GLY A 763 -48.95 -1.52 53.66
C GLY A 763 -48.98 -0.07 54.16
N GLY A 764 -48.46 0.86 53.32
CA GLY A 764 -48.80 2.29 53.31
C GLY A 764 -47.69 3.24 52.82
N GLY A 765 -47.98 4.09 51.82
CA GLY A 765 -47.11 5.15 51.29
C GLY A 765 -47.66 6.59 51.50
N ASP A 766 -46.78 7.58 51.24
CA ASP A 766 -46.86 9.05 51.07
C ASP A 766 -47.73 9.91 52.04
N ASP A 767 -47.40 11.13 52.51
CA ASP A 767 -46.75 12.29 51.86
C ASP A 767 -46.29 13.40 52.87
N ALA A 768 -45.48 14.36 52.41
CA ALA A 768 -45.30 15.79 52.84
C ALA A 768 -44.33 16.28 53.97
N GLN A 769 -43.15 16.80 53.53
CA GLN A 769 -42.40 18.08 53.81
C GLN A 769 -42.04 18.60 55.26
N PRO A 770 -41.23 19.69 55.43
CA PRO A 770 -39.78 19.82 55.20
C PRO A 770 -39.02 20.48 56.39
N GLN A 771 -37.76 20.14 56.67
CA GLN A 771 -36.87 21.02 57.46
C GLN A 771 -35.42 21.05 56.97
N LYS A 772 -34.97 22.28 56.67
CA LYS A 772 -33.60 22.67 56.35
C LYS A 772 -32.68 22.51 57.56
N ARG A 773 -31.49 21.92 57.40
CA ARG A 773 -30.22 22.52 57.87
C ARG A 773 -28.96 21.79 57.38
N ASN A 774 -28.08 22.61 56.79
CA ASN A 774 -26.62 22.50 56.68
C ASN A 774 -25.97 21.24 56.08
N ARG A 775 -25.54 21.39 54.82
CA ARG A 775 -24.43 20.65 54.21
C ARG A 775 -23.09 21.25 54.65
N GLN A 776 -22.19 20.41 55.15
CA GLN A 776 -20.75 20.57 55.01
C GLN A 776 -20.15 19.16 54.99
N SER A 777 -19.62 18.76 53.84
CA SER A 777 -18.98 17.46 53.60
C SER A 777 -17.49 17.68 53.41
N GLN A 778 -16.68 17.09 54.29
CA GLN A 778 -15.24 16.93 54.16
C GLN A 778 -14.83 15.57 54.78
N ASN A 779 -13.78 15.00 54.23
CA ASN A 779 -13.05 13.76 54.55
C ASN A 779 -13.48 12.52 53.75
N GLU A 780 -12.69 12.05 52.78
CA GLU A 780 -11.31 11.50 52.84
C GLU A 780 -11.25 10.12 53.51
N GLY A 781 -11.13 9.09 52.67
CA GLY A 781 -10.89 7.69 53.06
C GLY A 781 -9.41 7.43 53.30
N THR A 782 -9.13 6.81 54.45
CA THR A 782 -7.82 6.53 55.03
C THR A 782 -7.12 5.32 54.39
N TYR A 783 -5.80 5.43 54.17
CA TYR A 783 -4.92 4.37 53.64
C TYR A 783 -4.48 3.38 54.75
N ASP A 784 -4.56 2.08 54.48
CA ASP A 784 -4.17 1.01 55.41
C ASP A 784 -2.66 0.69 55.32
N SER A 785 -1.96 0.88 56.44
CA SER A 785 -0.50 0.74 56.57
C SER A 785 0.00 -0.69 56.78
N SER A 786 -0.91 -1.67 56.84
CA SER A 786 -0.59 -3.09 57.08
C SER A 786 -0.60 -3.97 55.81
N SER A 787 -0.86 -3.39 54.63
CA SER A 787 -0.83 -4.11 53.35
C SER A 787 0.58 -4.54 52.92
N MET A 788 0.68 -5.70 52.25
CA MET A 788 1.90 -6.30 51.72
C MET A 788 2.58 -5.49 50.60
N PHE A 789 1.92 -4.45 50.08
CA PHE A 789 2.51 -3.49 49.14
C PHE A 789 2.48 -2.09 49.78
N ARG A 790 3.66 -1.49 49.98
CA ARG A 790 3.81 -0.12 50.49
C ARG A 790 4.38 0.78 49.39
N VAL A 791 3.62 1.79 49.00
CA VAL A 791 4.10 2.83 48.08
C VAL A 791 4.92 3.84 48.88
N LEU A 792 6.23 3.88 48.67
CA LEU A 792 7.13 4.93 49.18
C LEU A 792 7.31 5.98 48.08
N GLY A 793 6.97 7.25 48.35
CA GLY A 793 7.24 8.31 47.38
C GLY A 793 6.28 9.51 47.31
N ASN A 794 5.27 9.62 48.17
CA ASN A 794 4.41 10.82 48.21
C ASN A 794 4.61 11.63 49.49
N GLY A 795 5.70 12.42 49.54
CA GLY A 795 6.00 13.37 50.63
C GLY A 795 7.43 13.34 51.15
N ASN A 796 7.81 14.34 51.95
CA ASN A 796 9.15 14.44 52.56
C ASN A 796 9.45 13.23 53.44
N LEU A 797 10.50 12.48 53.08
CA LEU A 797 10.90 11.25 53.77
C LEU A 797 11.36 11.55 55.21
N THR A 798 10.87 10.77 56.17
CA THR A 798 11.31 10.85 57.56
C THR A 798 12.71 10.27 57.73
N ARG A 799 13.39 10.64 58.82
CA ARG A 799 14.80 10.28 59.09
C ARG A 799 15.04 8.77 59.20
N GLU A 800 14.00 8.00 59.47
CA GLU A 800 14.02 6.53 59.50
C GLU A 800 13.84 5.92 58.11
N GLN A 801 13.04 6.54 57.24
CA GLN A 801 12.84 6.12 55.85
C GLN A 801 14.08 6.35 54.98
N THR A 802 14.89 7.39 55.28
CA THR A 802 16.16 7.63 54.59
C THR A 802 17.22 6.55 54.84
N ARG A 803 17.09 5.78 55.93
CA ARG A 803 18.03 4.69 56.29
C ARG A 803 17.75 3.39 55.54
N ALA A 804 16.54 3.23 55.00
CA ALA A 804 16.16 2.07 54.19
C ALA A 804 16.50 2.22 52.70
N LEU A 805 16.98 3.41 52.28
CA LEU A 805 17.39 3.68 50.90
C LEU A 805 18.76 3.06 50.58
N THR A 806 18.86 2.52 49.38
CA THR A 806 20.12 2.05 48.79
C THR A 806 21.08 3.22 48.55
N ASP A 807 22.38 2.95 48.44
CA ASP A 807 23.38 4.00 48.26
C ASP A 807 23.22 4.76 46.92
N GLU A 808 22.67 4.10 45.90
CA GLU A 808 22.37 4.68 44.59
C GLU A 808 21.19 5.69 44.66
N GLU A 809 20.12 5.32 45.39
CA GLU A 809 18.98 6.22 45.64
C GLU A 809 19.37 7.42 46.51
N ARG A 810 20.27 7.21 47.48
CA ARG A 810 20.79 8.29 48.33
C ARG A 810 21.66 9.29 47.55
N ASN A 811 22.35 8.83 46.51
CA ASN A 811 23.13 9.69 45.61
C ASN A 811 22.24 10.51 44.65
N ARG A 812 21.15 9.92 44.12
CA ARG A 812 20.17 10.66 43.32
C ARG A 812 19.49 11.79 44.10
N LEU A 813 19.10 11.53 45.36
CA LEU A 813 18.51 12.55 46.25
C LEU A 813 19.44 13.73 46.52
N LYS A 814 20.76 13.51 46.59
CA LYS A 814 21.76 14.58 46.76
C LYS A 814 21.98 15.40 45.48
N GLN A 815 21.83 14.79 44.30
CA GLN A 815 21.97 15.49 43.01
C GLN A 815 20.79 16.43 42.73
N THR A 816 19.56 16.05 43.09
CA THR A 816 18.37 16.91 42.93
C THR A 816 18.32 18.13 43.85
N ALA A 817 19.11 18.16 44.94
CA ALA A 817 19.16 19.31 45.84
C ALA A 817 20.11 20.44 45.38
N SER A 818 20.85 20.26 44.26
CA SER A 818 21.92 21.18 43.83
C SER A 818 21.60 22.01 42.57
N ALA A 819 20.39 21.97 42.03
CA ALA A 819 19.99 22.79 40.89
C ALA A 819 19.16 24.01 41.34
N LYS A 820 19.76 25.21 41.27
CA LYS A 820 19.06 26.50 41.40
C LYS A 820 18.45 26.92 40.05
N PRO A 821 17.34 27.68 40.05
CA PRO A 821 16.60 28.01 38.84
C PRO A 821 17.29 29.12 38.02
N LEU A 822 17.23 28.98 36.69
CA LEU A 822 17.33 30.05 35.70
C LEU A 822 15.92 30.37 35.18
#